data_AF-A0A8C5C5I8-F1
#
_entry.id   AF-A0A8C5C5I8-F1
#
_cell.length_a   1.000
_cell.length_b   1.000
_cell.length_c   1.000
_cell.angle_alpha   90.00
_cell.angle_beta   90.00
_cell.angle_gamma   90.00
#
_symmetry.space_group_name_H-M   'P 1'
#
loop_
_entity.id
_entity.type
_entity.pdbx_description
1 polymer ?
#
loop_
_entity_poly.entity_id
_entity_poly.type
_entity_poly.pdbx_seq_one_letter_code
_entity_poly.pdbx_strand_id
1 'polypeptide(L)'
;PCCIVEALFWIDSMLMLAPVTAIRLQRRVRQQYAGKVRFAVFDMHAQSSKKVMMATESNVFASVNTRTGDLAWRHVDSTGPEGNIDSLLLHGQDAVLVVGDGRLLRSWDINVGGLNWEMVLDSGSFQASSFVGHLDSVKYVAVLKKAAISLHYLSNGHQKWLENLPESETVQYQTVYSEGDGNVYVLGVVPNSHISIVTFSVEDGEILKQVQVEAPWLSDLGANCVVVGQGVLLCADVATLSLYTLDLHLESQMTQITLQTLELELAPGFQPVLTSTQPTAAQSPLSEFFLQLGPEHHLLLQLKDNQVVTLRDFQPSLLVSFATTGEKTVAAVMNPRETKVLYGLCQGSGNSHFYIFININPMAVPCCKRLTLSTSVIVCFGFQLYIQAFLKKDDSVGYRVMVQSEDQTLTFMQQPGRVMWTREEALSDVVTMEMVDLPLTGTQAELEGEFGKKADGLFSMVLKRLSSQFILLQAWLGHLWKLFYDARKPRSLVKNDVTIETLSRDEFNLQKMMIMVTASGKLFGIDSKTGTIVWKHYLENVPANAAFKLMVQRTTAHFPHPPQCTLLIKDKDTGLGMLHVFNPIFGRKSHVAPPSLPQPILQSILLPIMDQDYSKVLLLIDDQYKVSAFPSSKNVLQQLQEMAPTIFFYLVDPNMGRLSGYRLRTDLSTELIWEVVLPLEVQKVLFVKGKRCNEHVHSQGRVMGDRSVLYKYLNPNLLAVVTESTDPHPERSFVGVLLIDGITGRIIHDSVQRKARGPVHLVHSENWVVYKYWSTKSRRSEFSVLELYEGMELYNSTVFSSLDRPHVPQVLQQSYIFPTGISALEATLTEKGITSRHLLVGLPSGAILSLPKMFLDPRRPEIPTEQSREENLIPYAPEMPIRSEWFINYNQTVSRVRGIYTAPSGLESTCLVVAYGLDIYQTRVYPSKQFDVLKDDYDYMLISSVLFGLFFATMISKRLAEVKLLNRAWR
;
A
#
# COMPACT_ATOMS: atom_id res chain seq x y z
N PRO A 1 23.85 8.15 64.67
CA PRO A 1 22.56 7.48 64.92
C PRO A 1 21.40 8.50 64.86
N CYS A 2 20.80 8.90 63.73
CA CYS A 2 20.09 8.11 62.72
C CYS A 2 20.38 8.47 61.24
N CYS A 3 21.09 9.56 60.92
CA CYS A 3 21.28 9.97 59.50
C CYS A 3 22.43 9.26 58.75
N ILE A 4 23.19 8.40 59.43
CA ILE A 4 24.11 7.45 58.77
C ILE A 4 23.34 6.41 57.93
N VAL A 5 22.01 6.24 58.11
CA VAL A 5 21.22 5.27 57.32
C VAL A 5 20.47 5.91 56.15
N GLU A 6 20.09 7.20 56.23
CA GLU A 6 19.43 7.93 55.12
C GLU A 6 20.40 8.50 54.07
N ALA A 7 21.67 8.76 54.41
CA ALA A 7 22.66 9.21 53.43
C ALA A 7 23.18 8.05 52.55
N LEU A 8 23.24 6.83 53.10
CA LEU A 8 23.48 5.60 52.32
C LEU A 8 22.31 5.29 51.35
N PHE A 9 21.12 5.84 51.62
CA PHE A 9 19.93 5.77 50.76
C PHE A 9 20.11 6.53 49.42
N TRP A 10 21.06 7.46 49.32
CA TRP A 10 21.38 8.15 48.07
C TRP A 10 22.49 7.49 47.25
N ILE A 11 23.44 6.82 47.91
CA ILE A 11 24.62 6.23 47.25
C ILE A 11 24.25 4.92 46.53
N ASP A 12 23.31 4.12 47.06
CA ASP A 12 22.83 2.90 46.38
C ASP A 12 21.69 3.14 45.37
N SER A 13 20.92 4.23 45.50
CA SER A 13 19.86 4.55 44.54
C SER A 13 20.39 5.13 43.22
N MET A 14 21.62 5.67 43.21
CA MET A 14 22.24 6.27 42.03
C MET A 14 23.04 5.27 41.18
N LEU A 15 23.40 4.11 41.72
CA LEU A 15 24.28 3.11 41.09
C LEU A 15 23.56 2.10 40.17
N MET A 16 22.24 2.25 39.96
CA MET A 16 21.42 1.30 39.17
C MET A 16 20.64 1.95 38.01
N LEU A 17 21.09 3.11 37.52
CA LEU A 17 20.74 3.60 36.18
C LEU A 17 21.79 3.05 35.21
N ALA A 18 21.53 1.83 34.73
CA ALA A 18 22.35 1.14 33.75
C ALA A 18 22.67 2.04 32.54
N PRO A 19 23.91 1.99 31.99
CA PRO A 19 24.19 2.58 30.70
C PRO A 19 23.41 1.76 29.67
N VAL A 20 22.32 2.31 29.17
CA VAL A 20 21.73 1.83 27.92
C VAL A 20 22.76 2.17 26.86
N THR A 21 23.64 1.23 26.57
CA THR A 21 24.38 1.19 25.31
C THR A 21 23.35 1.03 24.20
N ALA A 22 22.74 2.14 23.81
CA ALA A 22 21.97 2.25 22.59
C ALA A 22 22.98 2.19 21.44
N ILE A 23 23.38 0.96 21.11
CA ILE A 23 23.78 0.62 19.75
C ILE A 23 22.76 1.29 18.83
N ARG A 24 23.24 1.93 17.75
CA ARG A 24 22.63 2.62 16.60
C ARG A 24 21.32 2.06 15.98
N LEU A 25 20.54 1.25 16.70
CA LEU A 25 19.23 0.74 16.37
C LEU A 25 18.21 1.87 16.47
N GLN A 26 18.27 2.80 15.51
CA GLN A 26 17.08 3.53 15.09
C GLN A 26 15.97 2.49 14.89
N ARG A 27 14.90 2.57 15.69
CA ARG A 27 13.72 1.73 15.49
C ARG A 27 13.14 2.10 14.12
N ARG A 28 13.25 1.16 13.19
CA ARG A 28 12.76 1.24 11.81
C ARG A 28 11.69 0.18 11.66
N VAL A 29 10.62 0.53 10.96
CA VAL A 29 9.49 -0.38 10.78
C VAL A 29 9.35 -0.68 9.30
N ARG A 30 9.36 -1.98 8.97
CA ARG A 30 9.02 -2.48 7.64
C ARG A 30 7.86 -3.46 7.77
N GLN A 31 6.82 -3.26 6.96
CA GLN A 31 5.70 -4.20 6.82
C GLN A 31 5.66 -4.71 5.40
N GLN A 32 5.60 -6.03 5.26
CA GLN A 32 5.63 -6.72 3.97
C GLN A 32 4.27 -7.30 3.64
N TYR A 33 3.85 -7.05 2.40
CA TYR A 33 2.57 -7.51 1.85
C TYR A 33 2.78 -8.33 0.58
N ALA A 34 1.75 -9.06 0.18
CA ALA A 34 1.67 -9.83 -1.05
C ALA A 34 0.55 -9.33 -1.96
N GLY A 35 -0.49 -8.67 -1.43
CA GLY A 35 -1.63 -8.15 -2.17
C GLY A 35 -2.83 -9.10 -2.22
N LYS A 36 -3.83 -8.76 -3.04
CA LYS A 36 -5.08 -9.53 -3.15
C LYS A 36 -4.80 -10.94 -3.70
N VAL A 37 -5.10 -11.96 -2.91
CA VAL A 37 -4.92 -13.37 -3.29
C VAL A 37 -5.88 -13.73 -4.42
N ARG A 38 -5.35 -14.44 -5.43
CA ARG A 38 -6.10 -15.00 -6.56
C ARG A 38 -6.19 -16.52 -6.43
N PHE A 39 -5.06 -17.15 -6.08
CA PHE A 39 -4.97 -18.58 -5.83
C PHE A 39 -4.27 -18.82 -4.49
N ALA A 40 -4.81 -19.75 -3.70
CA ALA A 40 -4.15 -20.23 -2.50
C ALA A 40 -4.27 -21.76 -2.41
N VAL A 41 -3.15 -22.40 -2.11
CA VAL A 41 -3.07 -23.85 -1.95
C VAL A 41 -2.33 -24.18 -0.67
N PHE A 42 -2.94 -25.00 0.18
CA PHE A 42 -2.29 -25.49 1.39
C PHE A 42 -1.32 -26.62 1.07
N ASP A 43 -0.18 -26.63 1.73
CA ASP A 43 0.72 -27.79 1.68
C ASP A 43 0.07 -28.97 2.43
N MET A 44 -0.29 -29.99 1.66
CA MET A 44 -0.90 -31.23 2.14
C MET A 44 0.08 -32.41 2.16
N HIS A 45 1.31 -32.22 1.67
CA HIS A 45 2.31 -33.29 1.55
C HIS A 45 2.77 -33.79 2.92
N ALA A 46 2.90 -32.89 3.89
CA ALA A 46 3.14 -33.23 5.28
C ALA A 46 1.98 -32.78 6.17
N GLN A 47 1.38 -33.70 6.94
CA GLN A 47 0.26 -33.38 7.86
C GLN A 47 0.61 -32.31 8.92
N SER A 48 1.91 -32.08 9.16
CA SER A 48 2.40 -31.05 10.08
C SER A 48 2.80 -29.74 9.39
N SER A 49 2.65 -29.64 8.06
CA SER A 49 3.09 -28.47 7.30
C SER A 49 2.36 -27.22 7.77
N LYS A 50 3.14 -26.14 7.86
CA LYS A 50 2.71 -24.84 8.39
C LYS A 50 2.73 -23.80 7.28
N LYS A 51 2.56 -24.22 6.03
CA LYS A 51 2.73 -23.37 4.87
C LYS A 51 1.47 -23.32 4.02
N VAL A 52 1.17 -22.14 3.52
CA VAL A 52 0.18 -21.91 2.48
C VAL A 52 0.87 -21.15 1.35
N MET A 53 0.77 -21.68 0.14
CA MET A 53 1.25 -21.02 -1.07
C MET A 53 0.17 -20.05 -1.53
N MET A 54 0.57 -18.83 -1.86
CA MET A 54 -0.32 -17.78 -2.33
C MET A 54 0.23 -17.18 -3.62
N ALA A 55 -0.62 -17.07 -4.62
CA ALA A 55 -0.42 -16.26 -5.81
C ALA A 55 -1.41 -15.11 -5.80
N THR A 56 -0.92 -13.88 -6.00
CA THR A 56 -1.73 -12.66 -5.88
C THR A 56 -1.88 -11.94 -7.22
N GLU A 57 -2.93 -11.12 -7.32
CA GLU A 57 -3.18 -10.23 -8.47
C GLU A 57 -2.07 -9.20 -8.70
N SER A 58 -1.22 -8.97 -7.69
CA SER A 58 -0.05 -8.09 -7.82
C SER A 58 1.20 -8.81 -8.35
N ASN A 59 1.04 -9.99 -8.95
CA ASN A 59 2.13 -10.79 -9.52
C ASN A 59 3.17 -11.17 -8.46
N VAL A 60 2.68 -11.62 -7.29
CA VAL A 60 3.52 -12.09 -6.18
C VAL A 60 3.19 -13.54 -5.87
N PHE A 61 4.23 -14.36 -5.83
CA PHE A 61 4.16 -15.75 -5.38
C PHE A 61 4.85 -15.86 -4.01
N ALA A 62 4.15 -16.34 -3.00
CA ALA A 62 4.66 -16.34 -1.63
C ALA A 62 4.25 -17.57 -0.83
N SER A 63 5.09 -17.93 0.15
CA SER A 63 4.75 -18.91 1.20
C SER A 63 4.49 -18.18 2.51
N VAL A 64 3.28 -18.32 3.04
CA VAL A 64 2.88 -17.74 4.34
C VAL A 64 2.86 -18.83 5.41
N ASN A 65 3.35 -18.48 6.60
CA ASN A 65 3.31 -19.35 7.75
C ASN A 65 1.90 -19.38 8.36
N THR A 66 1.27 -20.54 8.41
CA THR A 66 -0.10 -20.69 8.91
C THR A 66 -0.25 -20.39 10.41
N ARG A 67 0.84 -20.39 11.20
CA ARG A 67 0.77 -20.08 12.64
C ARG A 67 0.84 -18.58 12.94
N THR A 68 1.73 -17.86 12.27
CA THR A 68 1.99 -16.44 12.57
C THR A 68 1.43 -15.48 11.53
N GLY A 69 1.19 -15.96 10.31
CA GLY A 69 0.87 -15.13 9.16
C GLY A 69 2.10 -14.47 8.54
N ASP A 70 3.33 -14.76 8.98
CA ASP A 70 4.53 -14.16 8.40
C ASP A 70 4.89 -14.79 7.05
N LEU A 71 5.50 -14.00 6.17
CA LEU A 71 6.05 -14.46 4.91
C LEU A 71 7.36 -15.23 5.18
N ALA A 72 7.42 -16.51 4.80
CA ALA A 72 8.65 -17.29 4.87
C ALA A 72 9.61 -16.88 3.73
N TRP A 73 9.06 -16.77 2.52
CA TRP A 73 9.71 -16.24 1.34
C TRP A 73 8.63 -15.69 0.39
N ARG A 74 9.05 -14.83 -0.54
CA ARG A 74 8.20 -14.35 -1.63
C ARG A 74 9.05 -14.02 -2.85
N HIS A 75 8.42 -14.10 -4.01
CA HIS A 75 8.94 -13.71 -5.31
C HIS A 75 7.99 -12.69 -5.93
N VAL A 76 8.54 -11.55 -6.32
CA VAL A 76 7.79 -10.44 -6.89
C VAL A 76 8.20 -10.33 -8.36
N ASP A 77 7.30 -10.65 -9.28
CA ASP A 77 7.58 -10.61 -10.71
C ASP A 77 7.43 -9.19 -11.29
N SER A 78 7.50 -9.05 -12.60
CA SER A 78 7.23 -7.81 -13.32
C SER A 78 5.80 -7.31 -13.09
N THR A 79 5.62 -5.98 -13.13
CA THR A 79 4.29 -5.35 -13.09
C THR A 79 3.67 -5.38 -14.48
N GLY A 80 2.41 -5.82 -14.58
CA GLY A 80 1.66 -5.84 -15.84
C GLY A 80 1.23 -7.26 -16.25
N PRO A 81 0.72 -7.42 -17.48
CA PRO A 81 0.20 -8.71 -17.95
C PRO A 81 1.30 -9.76 -18.11
N GLU A 82 2.54 -9.36 -18.41
CA GLU A 82 3.68 -10.27 -18.60
C GLU A 82 4.02 -11.07 -17.34
N GLY A 83 3.78 -10.50 -16.15
CA GLY A 83 4.00 -11.16 -14.87
C GLY A 83 2.74 -11.76 -14.25
N ASN A 84 1.59 -11.69 -14.94
CA ASN A 84 0.33 -12.17 -14.39
C ASN A 84 0.38 -13.68 -14.14
N ILE A 85 -0.03 -14.11 -12.96
CA ILE A 85 -0.08 -15.54 -12.62
C ILE A 85 -1.46 -16.06 -13.05
N ASP A 86 -1.48 -16.93 -14.06
CA ASP A 86 -2.71 -17.44 -14.66
C ASP A 86 -3.18 -18.74 -14.01
N SER A 87 -2.24 -19.57 -13.53
CA SER A 87 -2.56 -20.77 -12.75
C SER A 87 -1.50 -21.09 -11.71
N LEU A 88 -1.94 -21.75 -10.63
CA LEU A 88 -1.09 -22.30 -9.56
C LEU A 88 -1.52 -23.74 -9.30
N LEU A 89 -0.59 -24.68 -9.50
CA LEU A 89 -0.78 -26.09 -9.23
C LEU A 89 0.27 -26.57 -8.22
N LEU A 90 -0.10 -27.43 -7.28
CA LEU A 90 0.81 -27.95 -6.26
C LEU A 90 0.82 -29.48 -6.29
N HIS A 91 2.00 -30.09 -6.41
CA HIS A 91 2.16 -31.54 -6.29
C HIS A 91 3.39 -31.87 -5.44
N GLY A 92 3.20 -32.55 -4.32
CA GLY A 92 4.29 -32.88 -3.40
C GLY A 92 4.99 -31.62 -2.87
N GLN A 93 6.27 -31.45 -3.25
CA GLN A 93 7.10 -30.31 -2.86
C GLN A 93 7.24 -29.25 -3.97
N ASP A 94 6.65 -29.50 -5.14
CA ASP A 94 6.79 -28.64 -6.31
C ASP A 94 5.52 -27.82 -6.53
N ALA A 95 5.67 -26.50 -6.60
CA ALA A 95 4.63 -25.57 -7.01
C ALA A 95 4.87 -25.13 -8.46
N VAL A 96 3.95 -25.49 -9.35
CA VAL A 96 4.00 -25.15 -10.77
C VAL A 96 3.13 -23.91 -11.02
N LEU A 97 3.72 -22.92 -11.69
CA LEU A 97 3.10 -21.65 -12.04
C LEU A 97 3.11 -21.46 -13.55
N VAL A 98 1.97 -21.03 -14.09
CA VAL A 98 1.86 -20.51 -15.46
C VAL A 98 1.74 -19.00 -15.39
N VAL A 99 2.62 -18.29 -16.11
CA VAL A 99 2.78 -16.83 -16.01
C VAL A 99 2.75 -16.18 -17.39
N GLY A 100 2.13 -15.00 -17.49
CA GLY A 100 2.22 -14.12 -18.65
C GLY A 100 1.36 -14.56 -19.83
N ASP A 101 0.09 -14.89 -19.59
CA ASP A 101 -0.83 -15.48 -20.58
C ASP A 101 -0.28 -16.79 -21.17
N GLY A 102 0.29 -17.62 -20.29
CA GLY A 102 0.86 -18.90 -20.71
C GLY A 102 2.22 -18.82 -21.41
N ARG A 103 2.93 -17.70 -21.33
CA ARG A 103 4.27 -17.56 -21.94
C ARG A 103 5.36 -18.28 -21.16
N LEU A 104 5.25 -18.37 -19.84
CA LEU A 104 6.25 -18.96 -18.96
C LEU A 104 5.64 -20.07 -18.11
N LEU A 105 6.36 -21.18 -17.97
CA LEU A 105 6.05 -22.28 -17.06
C LEU A 105 7.20 -22.44 -16.07
N ARG A 106 6.92 -22.30 -14.78
CA ARG A 106 7.94 -22.36 -13.71
C ARG A 106 7.58 -23.38 -12.66
N SER A 107 8.57 -24.10 -12.16
CA SER A 107 8.44 -24.96 -10.98
C SER A 107 9.29 -24.43 -9.84
N TRP A 108 8.71 -24.36 -8.64
CA TRP A 108 9.34 -23.84 -7.44
C TRP A 108 9.35 -24.88 -6.32
N ASP A 109 10.44 -24.99 -5.59
CA ASP A 109 10.49 -25.74 -4.34
C ASP A 109 9.82 -24.94 -3.22
N ILE A 110 8.76 -25.50 -2.65
CA ILE A 110 8.02 -24.86 -1.55
C ILE A 110 8.83 -24.71 -0.25
N ASN A 111 9.92 -25.46 -0.11
CA ASN A 111 10.73 -25.47 1.11
C ASN A 111 11.65 -24.28 1.19
N VAL A 112 12.51 -24.12 0.20
CA VAL A 112 13.49 -23.03 0.14
C VAL A 112 12.89 -21.79 -0.53
N GLY A 113 11.88 -21.97 -1.39
CA GLY A 113 11.46 -20.94 -2.34
C GLY A 113 12.46 -20.80 -3.49
N GLY A 114 13.21 -21.87 -3.80
CA GLY A 114 14.11 -21.90 -4.95
C GLY A 114 13.35 -22.19 -6.24
N LEU A 115 13.83 -21.67 -7.37
CA LEU A 115 13.34 -22.08 -8.69
C LEU A 115 13.99 -23.41 -9.07
N ASN A 116 13.18 -24.43 -9.36
CA ASN A 116 13.66 -25.72 -9.85
C ASN A 116 14.01 -25.63 -11.34
N TRP A 117 13.07 -25.14 -12.14
CA TRP A 117 13.23 -24.96 -13.58
C TRP A 117 12.23 -23.93 -14.12
N GLU A 118 12.55 -23.34 -15.28
CA GLU A 118 11.72 -22.39 -16.01
C GLU A 118 11.79 -22.69 -17.50
N MET A 119 10.63 -22.67 -18.16
CA MET A 119 10.48 -22.94 -19.59
C MET A 119 9.66 -21.85 -20.26
N VAL A 120 10.10 -21.44 -21.44
CA VAL A 120 9.37 -20.50 -22.29
C VAL A 120 8.48 -21.32 -23.23
N LEU A 121 7.18 -21.11 -23.15
CA LEU A 121 6.19 -21.77 -23.99
C LEU A 121 5.89 -20.90 -25.22
N ASP A 122 5.32 -21.49 -26.28
CA ASP A 122 4.99 -20.76 -27.52
C ASP A 122 4.00 -19.61 -27.33
N SER A 123 3.90 -18.70 -28.29
CA SER A 123 2.91 -17.62 -28.22
C SER A 123 1.50 -18.17 -28.37
N GLY A 124 0.57 -17.74 -27.53
CA GLY A 124 -0.84 -18.08 -27.63
C GLY A 124 -1.54 -17.88 -26.31
N SER A 125 -2.84 -17.51 -26.34
CA SER A 125 -3.61 -17.23 -25.14
C SER A 125 -3.83 -18.50 -24.32
N PHE A 126 -3.54 -18.40 -23.03
CA PHE A 126 -3.72 -19.47 -22.05
C PHE A 126 -5.21 -19.73 -21.78
N GLN A 127 -5.56 -21.01 -21.66
CA GLN A 127 -6.94 -21.44 -21.37
C GLN A 127 -7.00 -22.22 -20.05
N ALA A 128 -6.22 -23.29 -19.94
CA ALA A 128 -6.19 -24.11 -18.74
C ALA A 128 -4.84 -24.82 -18.57
N SER A 129 -4.57 -25.26 -17.34
CA SER A 129 -3.46 -26.15 -17.03
C SER A 129 -3.91 -27.19 -16.03
N SER A 130 -3.47 -28.43 -16.21
CA SER A 130 -3.75 -29.49 -15.25
C SER A 130 -2.55 -30.42 -15.12
N PHE A 131 -2.45 -31.09 -13.97
CA PHE A 131 -1.54 -32.21 -13.82
C PHE A 131 -2.07 -33.43 -14.58
N VAL A 132 -1.17 -34.23 -15.14
CA VAL A 132 -1.54 -35.47 -15.85
C VAL A 132 -0.88 -36.65 -15.16
N GLY A 133 -1.73 -37.59 -14.77
CA GLY A 133 -1.34 -38.85 -14.15
C GLY A 133 -1.07 -39.94 -15.18
N HIS A 134 -0.10 -40.81 -14.90
CA HIS A 134 0.11 -42.04 -15.66
C HIS A 134 0.62 -43.12 -14.70
N LEU A 135 -0.04 -44.28 -14.67
CA LEU A 135 0.27 -45.40 -13.77
C LEU A 135 0.31 -44.95 -12.29
N ASP A 136 -0.78 -44.36 -11.80
CA ASP A 136 -0.96 -43.87 -10.41
C ASP A 136 0.06 -42.82 -9.93
N SER A 137 0.81 -42.21 -10.86
CA SER A 137 1.81 -41.18 -10.56
C SER A 137 1.62 -39.95 -11.43
N VAL A 138 1.66 -38.76 -10.83
CA VAL A 138 1.67 -37.50 -11.58
C VAL A 138 3.08 -37.25 -12.09
N LYS A 139 3.25 -37.30 -13.41
CA LYS A 139 4.58 -37.14 -14.05
C LYS A 139 4.63 -35.95 -14.98
N TYR A 140 3.49 -35.45 -15.43
CA TYR A 140 3.42 -34.45 -16.49
C TYR A 140 2.49 -33.29 -16.12
N VAL A 141 2.69 -32.17 -16.80
CA VAL A 141 1.85 -30.98 -16.74
C VAL A 141 1.35 -30.71 -18.15
N ALA A 142 0.03 -30.67 -18.33
CA ALA A 142 -0.59 -30.24 -19.57
C ALA A 142 -0.90 -28.75 -19.51
N VAL A 143 -0.53 -28.03 -20.58
CA VAL A 143 -0.85 -26.61 -20.76
C VAL A 143 -1.66 -26.47 -22.04
N LEU A 144 -2.90 -26.00 -21.89
CA LEU A 144 -3.80 -25.74 -23.00
C LEU A 144 -3.77 -24.26 -23.37
N LYS A 145 -3.52 -24.02 -24.65
CA LYS A 145 -3.66 -22.72 -25.29
C LYS A 145 -4.77 -22.80 -26.33
N LYS A 146 -5.19 -21.63 -26.81
CA LYS A 146 -6.26 -21.53 -27.81
C LYS A 146 -6.05 -22.42 -29.04
N ALA A 147 -4.81 -22.54 -29.53
CA ALA A 147 -4.52 -23.25 -30.79
C ALA A 147 -3.83 -24.62 -30.61
N ALA A 148 -3.23 -24.89 -29.46
CA ALA A 148 -2.39 -26.06 -29.25
C ALA A 148 -2.41 -26.50 -27.78
N ILE A 149 -2.13 -27.77 -27.56
CA ILE A 149 -1.90 -28.36 -26.24
C ILE A 149 -0.46 -28.87 -26.16
N SER A 150 0.22 -28.55 -25.05
CA SER A 150 1.58 -29.02 -24.79
C SER A 150 1.64 -29.85 -23.51
N LEU A 151 2.45 -30.90 -23.54
CA LEU A 151 2.69 -31.76 -22.38
C LEU A 151 4.16 -31.65 -21.95
N HIS A 152 4.39 -31.36 -20.68
CA HIS A 152 5.72 -31.13 -20.11
C HIS A 152 6.02 -32.09 -18.96
N TYR A 153 7.29 -32.51 -18.83
CA TYR A 153 7.73 -33.30 -17.67
C TYR A 153 7.75 -32.45 -16.39
N LEU A 154 7.19 -32.94 -15.30
CA LEU A 154 7.16 -32.22 -14.01
C LEU A 154 8.55 -32.03 -13.40
N SER A 155 9.47 -32.99 -13.61
CA SER A 155 10.79 -33.00 -12.98
C SER A 155 11.77 -31.98 -13.56
N ASN A 156 11.70 -31.70 -14.86
CA ASN A 156 12.66 -30.84 -15.56
C ASN A 156 12.01 -29.78 -16.46
N GLY A 157 10.69 -29.81 -16.65
CA GLY A 157 9.94 -28.87 -17.48
C GLY A 157 10.03 -29.11 -18.99
N HIS A 158 10.90 -30.02 -19.46
CA HIS A 158 11.07 -30.24 -20.89
C HIS A 158 9.76 -30.65 -21.54
N GLN A 159 9.51 -30.10 -22.73
CA GLN A 159 8.37 -30.47 -23.54
C GLN A 159 8.54 -31.92 -24.01
N LYS A 160 7.54 -32.75 -23.73
CA LYS A 160 7.45 -34.11 -24.25
C LYS A 160 6.93 -34.09 -25.68
N TRP A 161 5.78 -33.45 -25.88
CA TRP A 161 5.15 -33.24 -27.18
C TRP A 161 4.30 -31.96 -27.16
N LEU A 162 3.97 -31.48 -28.35
CA LEU A 162 3.11 -30.33 -28.61
C LEU A 162 2.25 -30.68 -29.82
N GLU A 163 0.95 -30.56 -29.67
CA GLU A 163 0.00 -30.91 -30.72
C GLU A 163 -0.98 -29.77 -30.98
N ASN A 164 -1.31 -29.57 -32.25
CA ASN A 164 -2.27 -28.56 -32.67
C ASN A 164 -3.69 -29.07 -32.43
N LEU A 165 -4.56 -28.18 -31.95
CA LEU A 165 -5.96 -28.51 -31.72
C LEU A 165 -6.74 -28.46 -33.05
N PRO A 166 -7.58 -29.48 -33.34
CA PRO A 166 -8.40 -29.48 -34.55
C PRO A 166 -9.41 -28.34 -34.50
N GLU A 167 -9.70 -27.70 -35.65
CA GLU A 167 -10.73 -26.65 -35.75
C GLU A 167 -10.57 -25.49 -34.75
N SER A 168 -9.34 -25.15 -34.35
CA SER A 168 -9.04 -24.14 -33.32
C SER A 168 -9.49 -22.70 -33.63
N GLU A 169 -9.86 -22.41 -34.88
CA GLU A 169 -10.46 -21.13 -35.25
C GLU A 169 -11.94 -21.03 -34.82
N THR A 170 -12.66 -22.15 -34.84
CA THR A 170 -14.10 -22.21 -34.55
C THR A 170 -14.39 -22.76 -33.15
N VAL A 171 -13.64 -23.77 -32.72
CA VAL A 171 -13.81 -24.42 -31.42
C VAL A 171 -13.00 -23.67 -30.36
N GLN A 172 -13.68 -23.25 -29.29
CA GLN A 172 -13.03 -22.64 -28.13
C GLN A 172 -12.70 -23.74 -27.11
N TYR A 173 -11.47 -24.23 -27.13
CA TYR A 173 -10.96 -25.19 -26.14
C TYR A 173 -10.68 -24.50 -24.80
N GLN A 174 -11.26 -25.01 -23.72
CA GLN A 174 -11.28 -24.31 -22.44
C GLN A 174 -10.82 -25.17 -21.25
N THR A 175 -11.07 -26.48 -21.27
CA THR A 175 -10.76 -27.34 -20.13
C THR A 175 -9.92 -28.56 -20.53
N VAL A 176 -9.04 -28.97 -19.61
CA VAL A 176 -8.19 -30.17 -19.74
C VAL A 176 -8.44 -31.08 -18.55
N TYR A 177 -8.62 -32.35 -18.84
CA TYR A 177 -8.93 -33.39 -17.87
C TYR A 177 -8.05 -34.64 -18.07
N SER A 178 -7.71 -35.29 -16.96
CA SER A 178 -6.96 -36.54 -16.91
C SER A 178 -7.38 -37.30 -15.66
N GLU A 179 -7.54 -38.61 -15.77
CA GLU A 179 -7.91 -39.50 -14.66
C GLU A 179 -6.90 -40.62 -14.39
N GLY A 180 -5.74 -40.58 -15.03
CA GLY A 180 -4.66 -41.57 -14.82
C GLY A 180 -4.74 -42.79 -15.73
N ASP A 181 -5.73 -42.86 -16.62
CA ASP A 181 -5.93 -43.87 -17.67
C ASP A 181 -4.88 -43.84 -18.80
N GLY A 182 -3.96 -42.86 -18.76
CA GLY A 182 -2.95 -42.64 -19.79
C GLY A 182 -3.42 -41.77 -20.95
N ASN A 183 -4.59 -41.14 -20.82
CA ASN A 183 -5.14 -40.23 -21.82
C ASN A 183 -5.29 -38.81 -21.25
N VAL A 184 -5.29 -37.83 -22.16
CA VAL A 184 -5.59 -36.43 -21.86
C VAL A 184 -6.82 -36.03 -22.65
N TYR A 185 -7.86 -35.60 -21.95
CA TYR A 185 -9.11 -35.16 -22.55
C TYR A 185 -9.12 -33.63 -22.63
N VAL A 186 -9.34 -33.11 -23.82
CA VAL A 186 -9.46 -31.67 -24.08
C VAL A 186 -10.87 -31.40 -24.55
N LEU A 187 -11.54 -30.46 -23.87
CA LEU A 187 -12.92 -30.10 -24.09
C LEU A 187 -12.98 -28.69 -24.66
N GLY A 188 -13.71 -28.53 -25.76
CA GLY A 188 -13.97 -27.25 -26.38
C GLY A 188 -15.42 -27.07 -26.76
N VAL A 189 -15.87 -25.83 -26.83
CA VAL A 189 -17.24 -25.48 -27.19
C VAL A 189 -17.26 -24.56 -28.39
N VAL A 190 -18.17 -24.82 -29.31
CA VAL A 190 -18.61 -23.83 -30.30
C VAL A 190 -19.89 -23.22 -29.75
N PRO A 191 -19.87 -21.91 -29.40
CA PRO A 191 -21.00 -21.28 -28.72
C PRO A 191 -22.32 -21.49 -29.46
N ASN A 192 -23.33 -21.98 -28.75
CA ASN A 192 -24.68 -22.27 -29.25
C ASN A 192 -24.74 -23.32 -30.38
N SER A 193 -23.77 -24.25 -30.45
CA SER A 193 -23.75 -25.30 -31.47
C SER A 193 -23.46 -26.67 -30.87
N HIS A 194 -22.21 -26.97 -30.57
CA HIS A 194 -21.78 -28.31 -30.14
C HIS A 194 -20.50 -28.23 -29.28
N ILE A 195 -20.25 -29.31 -28.55
CA ILE A 195 -19.02 -29.54 -27.78
C ILE A 195 -18.12 -30.47 -28.59
N SER A 196 -16.86 -30.12 -28.69
CA SER A 196 -15.80 -30.96 -29.26
C SER A 196 -14.95 -31.54 -28.14
N ILE A 197 -14.82 -32.87 -28.13
CA ILE A 197 -14.03 -33.63 -27.16
C ILE A 197 -12.91 -34.29 -27.94
N VAL A 198 -11.67 -34.01 -27.56
CA VAL A 198 -10.49 -34.58 -28.19
C VAL A 198 -9.68 -35.33 -27.14
N THR A 199 -9.40 -36.60 -27.38
CA THR A 199 -8.61 -37.46 -26.50
C THR A 199 -7.23 -37.67 -27.11
N PHE A 200 -6.19 -37.31 -26.35
CA PHE A 200 -4.79 -37.45 -26.73
C PHE A 200 -4.12 -38.56 -25.93
N SER A 201 -3.24 -39.33 -26.56
CA SER A 201 -2.35 -40.28 -25.87
C SER A 201 -1.27 -39.54 -25.08
N VAL A 202 -1.05 -39.90 -23.81
CA VAL A 202 0.04 -39.33 -23.00
C VAL A 202 1.42 -39.73 -23.54
N GLU A 203 1.55 -40.88 -24.20
CA GLU A 203 2.83 -41.39 -24.69
C GLU A 203 3.35 -40.58 -25.89
N ASP A 204 2.56 -40.51 -26.95
CA ASP A 204 3.01 -40.00 -28.25
C ASP A 204 2.30 -38.71 -28.69
N GLY A 205 1.26 -38.28 -27.98
CA GLY A 205 0.47 -37.10 -28.36
C GLY A 205 -0.53 -37.35 -29.49
N GLU A 206 -0.65 -38.57 -30.01
CA GLU A 206 -1.61 -38.87 -31.08
C GLU A 206 -3.07 -38.68 -30.61
N ILE A 207 -3.92 -38.16 -31.50
CA ILE A 207 -5.37 -38.03 -31.28
C ILE A 207 -5.99 -39.42 -31.41
N LEU A 208 -6.45 -39.97 -30.29
CA LEU A 208 -7.09 -41.29 -30.23
C LEU A 208 -8.56 -41.23 -30.63
N LYS A 209 -9.27 -40.19 -30.19
CA LYS A 209 -10.72 -40.04 -30.39
C LYS A 209 -11.06 -38.56 -30.51
N GLN A 210 -11.94 -38.23 -31.44
CA GLN A 210 -12.58 -36.92 -31.57
C GLN A 210 -14.09 -37.12 -31.65
N VAL A 211 -14.83 -36.51 -30.73
CA VAL A 211 -16.29 -36.61 -30.64
C VAL A 211 -16.88 -35.22 -30.66
N GLN A 212 -17.96 -35.04 -31.43
CA GLN A 212 -18.77 -33.83 -31.42
C GLN A 212 -20.15 -34.17 -30.86
N VAL A 213 -20.60 -33.41 -29.85
CA VAL A 213 -21.89 -33.60 -29.19
C VAL A 213 -22.70 -32.32 -29.30
N GLU A 214 -23.89 -32.39 -29.87
CA GLU A 214 -24.76 -31.22 -30.03
C GLU A 214 -25.17 -30.64 -28.68
N ALA A 215 -24.95 -29.33 -28.51
CA ALA A 215 -25.26 -28.59 -27.29
C ALA A 215 -25.61 -27.13 -27.66
N PRO A 216 -26.75 -26.89 -28.34
CA PRO A 216 -27.13 -25.57 -28.84
C PRO A 216 -27.44 -24.56 -27.73
N TRP A 217 -27.65 -25.04 -26.51
CA TRP A 217 -27.91 -24.24 -25.31
C TRP A 217 -26.62 -23.78 -24.61
N LEU A 218 -25.46 -24.39 -24.89
CA LEU A 218 -24.21 -24.11 -24.20
C LEU A 218 -23.39 -23.04 -24.93
N SER A 219 -22.97 -22.01 -24.21
CA SER A 219 -22.11 -20.94 -24.74
C SER A 219 -20.67 -21.01 -24.22
N ASP A 220 -20.46 -21.49 -22.99
CA ASP A 220 -19.17 -21.51 -22.29
C ASP A 220 -19.09 -22.75 -21.37
N LEU A 221 -17.96 -23.47 -21.37
CA LEU A 221 -17.74 -24.63 -20.48
C LEU A 221 -17.22 -24.19 -19.11
N GLY A 222 -16.45 -23.09 -19.04
CA GLY A 222 -15.63 -22.77 -17.86
C GLY A 222 -16.42 -22.49 -16.57
N ALA A 223 -17.57 -21.80 -16.68
CA ALA A 223 -18.39 -21.45 -15.51
C ALA A 223 -19.48 -22.48 -15.19
N ASN A 224 -19.94 -23.21 -16.22
CA ASN A 224 -21.21 -23.95 -16.17
C ASN A 224 -21.02 -25.46 -16.15
N CYS A 225 -19.81 -25.96 -16.43
CA CYS A 225 -19.54 -27.38 -16.57
C CYS A 225 -18.37 -27.84 -15.71
N VAL A 226 -18.48 -29.08 -15.22
CA VAL A 226 -17.43 -29.71 -14.42
C VAL A 226 -17.41 -31.22 -14.66
N VAL A 227 -16.24 -31.83 -14.55
CA VAL A 227 -16.09 -33.29 -14.63
C VAL A 227 -16.23 -33.91 -13.23
N VAL A 228 -17.02 -34.97 -13.12
CA VAL A 228 -17.44 -35.63 -11.88
C VAL A 228 -17.37 -37.16 -12.08
N GLY A 229 -17.03 -37.89 -11.02
CA GLY A 229 -16.98 -39.36 -11.05
C GLY A 229 -16.00 -39.92 -12.08
N GLN A 230 -16.36 -41.02 -12.75
CA GLN A 230 -15.55 -41.68 -13.80
C GLN A 230 -15.72 -40.95 -15.15
N GLY A 231 -15.19 -39.73 -15.25
CA GLY A 231 -15.16 -38.99 -16.52
C GLY A 231 -16.52 -38.51 -17.02
N VAL A 232 -17.48 -38.19 -16.15
CA VAL A 232 -18.78 -37.63 -16.58
C VAL A 232 -18.74 -36.10 -16.55
N LEU A 233 -18.97 -35.48 -17.70
CA LEU A 233 -19.15 -34.03 -17.82
C LEU A 233 -20.57 -33.66 -17.39
N LEU A 234 -20.68 -32.85 -16.36
CA LEU A 234 -21.92 -32.30 -15.85
C LEU A 234 -21.97 -30.80 -16.18
N CYS A 235 -23.03 -30.35 -16.84
CA CYS A 235 -23.25 -28.96 -17.19
C CYS A 235 -24.61 -28.46 -16.71
N ALA A 236 -24.71 -27.21 -16.29
CA ALA A 236 -25.97 -26.59 -15.89
C ALA A 236 -26.43 -25.54 -16.92
N ASP A 237 -27.71 -25.59 -17.30
CA ASP A 237 -28.33 -24.58 -18.17
C ASP A 237 -29.43 -23.78 -17.47
N VAL A 238 -29.44 -22.48 -17.73
CA VAL A 238 -30.44 -21.53 -17.23
C VAL A 238 -31.70 -21.55 -18.08
N ALA A 239 -31.56 -21.69 -19.41
CA ALA A 239 -32.70 -21.55 -20.32
C ALA A 239 -33.66 -22.74 -20.20
N THR A 240 -33.13 -23.96 -20.12
CA THR A 240 -33.93 -25.18 -19.96
C THR A 240 -34.15 -25.58 -18.50
N LEU A 241 -33.53 -24.89 -17.53
CA LEU A 241 -33.57 -25.24 -16.11
C LEU A 241 -33.27 -26.73 -15.87
N SER A 242 -32.19 -27.22 -16.47
CA SER A 242 -31.79 -28.61 -16.40
C SER A 242 -30.29 -28.78 -16.28
N LEU A 243 -29.88 -29.88 -15.65
CA LEU A 243 -28.52 -30.38 -15.67
C LEU A 243 -28.39 -31.35 -16.86
N TYR A 244 -27.30 -31.23 -17.60
CA TYR A 244 -26.95 -32.16 -18.67
C TYR A 244 -25.74 -32.98 -18.24
N THR A 245 -25.82 -34.29 -18.46
CA THR A 245 -24.77 -35.26 -18.19
C THR A 245 -24.27 -35.89 -19.47
N LEU A 246 -22.96 -36.05 -19.59
CA LEU A 246 -22.29 -36.69 -20.72
C LEU A 246 -21.13 -37.54 -20.23
N ASP A 247 -21.18 -38.84 -20.46
CA ASP A 247 -20.03 -39.73 -20.26
C ASP A 247 -18.98 -39.50 -21.37
N LEU A 248 -17.78 -39.06 -20.98
CA LEU A 248 -16.69 -38.74 -21.93
C LEU A 248 -16.12 -39.99 -22.63
N HIS A 249 -16.31 -41.18 -22.08
CA HIS A 249 -15.78 -42.43 -22.61
C HIS A 249 -16.74 -43.09 -23.60
N LEU A 250 -18.01 -43.20 -23.22
CA LEU A 250 -18.98 -44.09 -23.87
C LEU A 250 -20.05 -43.39 -24.69
N GLU A 251 -20.59 -42.26 -24.22
CA GLU A 251 -21.82 -41.67 -24.76
C GLU A 251 -21.55 -40.61 -25.84
N SER A 252 -22.46 -40.51 -26.82
CA SER A 252 -22.40 -39.52 -27.91
C SER A 252 -23.55 -38.50 -27.86
N GLN A 253 -24.39 -38.56 -26.82
CA GLN A 253 -25.54 -37.66 -26.61
C GLN A 253 -25.62 -37.27 -25.15
N MET A 254 -25.98 -36.01 -24.88
CA MET A 254 -26.21 -35.56 -23.51
C MET A 254 -27.55 -36.04 -22.98
N THR A 255 -27.56 -36.50 -21.74
CA THR A 255 -28.77 -36.85 -21.00
C THR A 255 -29.24 -35.65 -20.20
N GLN A 256 -30.50 -35.27 -20.36
CA GLN A 256 -31.10 -34.11 -19.69
C GLN A 256 -31.81 -34.53 -18.40
N ILE A 257 -31.47 -33.85 -17.30
CA ILE A 257 -32.09 -34.02 -15.98
C ILE A 257 -32.71 -32.67 -15.57
N THR A 258 -34.03 -32.57 -15.54
CA THR A 258 -34.71 -31.30 -15.23
C THR A 258 -34.68 -31.00 -13.73
N LEU A 259 -34.40 -29.75 -13.35
CA LEU A 259 -34.33 -29.34 -11.94
C LEU A 259 -35.66 -29.57 -11.18
N GLN A 260 -36.79 -29.55 -11.89
CA GLN A 260 -38.12 -29.85 -11.34
C GLN A 260 -38.22 -31.29 -10.80
N THR A 261 -37.55 -32.26 -11.42
CA THR A 261 -37.52 -33.65 -10.92
C THR A 261 -36.76 -33.78 -9.61
N LEU A 262 -35.90 -32.81 -9.30
CA LEU A 262 -35.10 -32.74 -8.07
C LEU A 262 -35.72 -31.80 -7.02
N GLU A 263 -36.90 -31.23 -7.29
CA GLU A 263 -37.57 -30.22 -6.44
C GLU A 263 -36.71 -28.96 -6.19
N LEU A 264 -35.88 -28.57 -7.17
CA LEU A 264 -34.94 -27.45 -7.05
C LEU A 264 -35.44 -26.20 -7.80
N GLU A 265 -35.39 -25.05 -7.13
CA GLU A 265 -35.76 -23.74 -7.70
C GLU A 265 -34.53 -22.84 -7.88
N LEU A 266 -34.41 -22.25 -9.07
CA LEU A 266 -33.33 -21.30 -9.40
C LEU A 266 -33.75 -19.87 -9.05
N ALA A 267 -32.85 -19.10 -8.43
CA ALA A 267 -33.08 -17.69 -8.18
C ALA A 267 -33.22 -16.90 -9.51
N PRO A 268 -34.17 -15.94 -9.61
CA PRO A 268 -34.42 -15.23 -10.86
C PRO A 268 -33.18 -14.44 -11.32
N GLY A 269 -32.73 -14.72 -12.54
CA GLY A 269 -31.57 -14.04 -13.16
C GLY A 269 -30.20 -14.51 -12.65
N PHE A 270 -30.13 -15.60 -11.86
CA PHE A 270 -28.87 -16.19 -11.40
C PHE A 270 -28.40 -17.29 -12.36
N GLN A 271 -27.09 -17.36 -12.62
CA GLN A 271 -26.48 -18.45 -13.39
C GLN A 271 -25.96 -19.53 -12.42
N PRO A 272 -26.37 -20.79 -12.57
CA PRO A 272 -25.95 -21.86 -11.68
C PRO A 272 -24.46 -22.17 -11.85
N VAL A 273 -23.75 -22.31 -10.73
CA VAL A 273 -22.33 -22.64 -10.72
C VAL A 273 -22.14 -24.05 -10.15
N LEU A 274 -21.35 -24.86 -10.85
CA LEU A 274 -20.98 -26.21 -10.43
C LEU A 274 -19.56 -26.22 -9.85
N THR A 275 -19.33 -27.00 -8.80
CA THR A 275 -17.99 -27.17 -8.22
C THR A 275 -17.77 -28.63 -7.86
N SER A 276 -16.76 -29.26 -8.47
CA SER A 276 -16.31 -30.60 -8.12
C SER A 276 -14.93 -30.55 -7.45
N THR A 277 -14.46 -31.70 -6.99
CA THR A 277 -13.12 -31.84 -6.42
C THR A 277 -12.44 -33.10 -6.96
N GLN A 278 -11.18 -32.93 -7.37
CA GLN A 278 -10.29 -34.02 -7.76
C GLN A 278 -9.08 -34.00 -6.81
N PRO A 279 -9.03 -34.89 -5.80
CA PRO A 279 -7.95 -34.89 -4.82
C PRO A 279 -6.57 -35.12 -5.45
N THR A 280 -6.51 -35.99 -6.46
CA THR A 280 -5.28 -36.35 -7.15
C THR A 280 -5.55 -36.46 -8.64
N ALA A 281 -4.73 -35.82 -9.48
CA ALA A 281 -4.88 -35.86 -10.94
C ALA A 281 -4.61 -37.25 -11.59
N ALA A 282 -4.14 -38.21 -10.79
CA ALA A 282 -3.96 -39.61 -11.19
C ALA A 282 -5.18 -40.49 -10.88
N GLN A 283 -6.23 -39.94 -10.28
CA GLN A 283 -7.47 -40.63 -9.95
C GLN A 283 -8.66 -39.88 -10.50
N SER A 284 -9.78 -40.56 -10.68
CA SER A 284 -11.04 -39.95 -11.09
C SER A 284 -11.52 -38.92 -10.05
N PRO A 285 -12.17 -37.81 -10.46
CA PRO A 285 -12.82 -36.87 -9.56
C PRO A 285 -13.90 -37.58 -8.72
N LEU A 286 -14.27 -36.96 -7.60
CA LEU A 286 -15.31 -37.51 -6.75
C LEU A 286 -16.67 -37.46 -7.45
N SER A 287 -17.58 -38.33 -7.03
CA SER A 287 -18.97 -38.39 -7.54
C SER A 287 -19.84 -37.24 -7.01
N GLU A 288 -19.38 -36.60 -5.93
CA GLU A 288 -20.06 -35.54 -5.20
C GLU A 288 -19.60 -34.16 -5.67
N PHE A 289 -20.57 -33.25 -5.79
CA PHE A 289 -20.33 -31.90 -6.29
C PHE A 289 -21.30 -30.90 -5.65
N PHE A 290 -20.92 -29.63 -5.63
CA PHE A 290 -21.80 -28.54 -5.24
C PHE A 290 -22.51 -27.94 -6.45
N LEU A 291 -23.79 -27.62 -6.27
CA LEU A 291 -24.59 -26.82 -7.18
C LEU A 291 -25.05 -25.55 -6.45
N GLN A 292 -24.70 -24.39 -6.99
CA GLN A 292 -25.18 -23.10 -6.52
C GLN A 292 -26.40 -22.67 -7.33
N LEU A 293 -27.55 -22.46 -6.67
CA LEU A 293 -28.80 -22.03 -7.34
C LEU A 293 -29.16 -20.56 -7.10
N GLY A 294 -28.47 -19.92 -6.15
CA GLY A 294 -28.62 -18.51 -5.84
C GLY A 294 -27.42 -17.99 -5.05
N PRO A 295 -27.36 -16.67 -4.78
CA PRO A 295 -26.24 -16.06 -4.08
C PRO A 295 -26.05 -16.59 -2.65
N GLU A 296 -27.12 -17.04 -1.98
CA GLU A 296 -27.08 -17.62 -0.63
C GLU A 296 -27.58 -19.08 -0.58
N HIS A 297 -27.56 -19.81 -1.70
CA HIS A 297 -28.13 -21.16 -1.77
C HIS A 297 -27.18 -22.14 -2.49
N HIS A 298 -26.66 -23.10 -1.73
CA HIS A 298 -25.81 -24.17 -2.21
C HIS A 298 -26.40 -25.54 -1.85
N LEU A 299 -26.28 -26.50 -2.76
CA LEU A 299 -26.70 -27.89 -2.58
C LEU A 299 -25.51 -28.82 -2.79
N LEU A 300 -25.38 -29.83 -1.93
CA LEU A 300 -24.45 -30.93 -2.14
C LEU A 300 -25.21 -32.10 -2.78
N LEU A 301 -24.78 -32.45 -3.98
CA LEU A 301 -25.39 -33.50 -4.81
C LEU A 301 -24.37 -34.62 -5.04
N GLN A 302 -24.85 -35.82 -5.34
CA GLN A 302 -24.03 -36.97 -5.72
C GLN A 302 -24.54 -37.58 -7.03
N LEU A 303 -23.63 -37.86 -7.95
CA LEU A 303 -23.92 -38.59 -9.18
C LEU A 303 -23.71 -40.09 -8.95
N LYS A 304 -24.78 -40.89 -9.06
CA LYS A 304 -24.73 -42.34 -8.94
C LYS A 304 -25.53 -42.98 -10.07
N ASP A 305 -24.89 -43.83 -10.87
CA ASP A 305 -25.52 -44.56 -11.99
C ASP A 305 -26.33 -43.63 -12.93
N ASN A 306 -25.75 -42.48 -13.34
CA ASN A 306 -26.39 -41.41 -14.12
C ASN A 306 -27.65 -40.76 -13.48
N GLN A 307 -27.88 -40.97 -12.19
CA GLN A 307 -28.90 -40.27 -11.41
C GLN A 307 -28.26 -39.31 -10.41
N VAL A 308 -28.81 -38.11 -10.31
CA VAL A 308 -28.37 -37.10 -9.35
C VAL A 308 -29.20 -37.22 -8.07
N VAL A 309 -28.53 -37.43 -6.95
CA VAL A 309 -29.16 -37.57 -5.62
C VAL A 309 -28.78 -36.37 -4.75
N THR A 310 -29.78 -35.73 -4.15
CA THR A 310 -29.56 -34.64 -3.19
C THR A 310 -29.11 -35.20 -1.84
N LEU A 311 -27.88 -34.87 -1.43
CA LEU A 311 -27.35 -35.27 -0.13
C LEU A 311 -27.74 -34.26 0.96
N ARG A 312 -27.54 -32.96 0.69
CA ARG A 312 -27.90 -31.87 1.61
C ARG A 312 -28.19 -30.57 0.89
N ASP A 313 -29.09 -29.80 1.50
CA ASP A 313 -29.43 -28.44 1.11
C ASP A 313 -28.95 -27.43 2.17
N PHE A 314 -28.29 -26.35 1.74
CA PHE A 314 -27.75 -25.29 2.58
C PHE A 314 -28.37 -23.94 2.24
N GLN A 315 -29.38 -23.56 3.03
CA GLN A 315 -30.03 -22.25 2.97
C GLN A 315 -30.13 -21.60 4.36
N PRO A 316 -29.52 -20.42 4.61
CA PRO A 316 -28.62 -19.66 3.73
C PRO A 316 -27.15 -20.13 3.84
N SER A 317 -26.43 -20.16 2.71
CA SER A 317 -24.99 -20.43 2.62
C SER A 317 -24.28 -19.50 1.63
N LEU A 318 -23.19 -18.86 2.07
CA LEU A 318 -22.47 -17.84 1.29
C LEU A 318 -21.34 -18.44 0.44
N LEU A 319 -20.52 -19.31 1.04
CA LEU A 319 -19.34 -19.88 0.40
C LEU A 319 -19.19 -21.35 0.76
N VAL A 320 -18.72 -22.15 -0.20
CA VAL A 320 -18.41 -23.57 -0.03
C VAL A 320 -16.99 -23.87 -0.53
N SER A 321 -16.35 -24.87 0.06
CA SER A 321 -15.05 -25.36 -0.41
C SER A 321 -14.84 -26.81 0.03
N PHE A 322 -14.15 -27.58 -0.83
CA PHE A 322 -13.70 -28.94 -0.53
C PHE A 322 -12.26 -28.96 -0.01
N ALA A 323 -11.95 -29.93 0.84
CA ALA A 323 -10.58 -30.28 1.20
C ALA A 323 -10.45 -31.78 1.44
N THR A 324 -9.31 -32.37 1.10
CA THR A 324 -9.08 -33.81 1.26
C THR A 324 -7.85 -34.06 2.12
N THR A 325 -7.95 -34.97 3.09
CA THR A 325 -6.84 -35.35 3.98
C THR A 325 -6.71 -36.87 4.03
N GLY A 326 -5.71 -37.42 3.35
CA GLY A 326 -5.63 -38.86 3.13
C GLY A 326 -6.84 -39.32 2.32
N GLU A 327 -7.58 -40.31 2.83
CA GLU A 327 -8.79 -40.85 2.17
C GLU A 327 -10.08 -40.08 2.53
N LYS A 328 -10.03 -39.17 3.51
CA LYS A 328 -11.21 -38.42 3.98
C LYS A 328 -11.34 -37.10 3.24
N THR A 329 -12.47 -36.89 2.57
CA THR A 329 -12.83 -35.60 1.96
C THR A 329 -13.86 -34.87 2.82
N VAL A 330 -13.61 -33.60 3.08
CA VAL A 330 -14.49 -32.72 3.87
C VAL A 330 -14.97 -31.56 3.01
N ALA A 331 -16.15 -31.05 3.35
CA ALA A 331 -16.74 -29.89 2.69
C ALA A 331 -17.09 -28.85 3.77
N ALA A 332 -16.52 -27.64 3.71
CA ALA A 332 -16.95 -26.56 4.60
C ALA A 332 -17.96 -25.65 3.90
N VAL A 333 -18.91 -25.16 4.70
CA VAL A 333 -19.98 -24.29 4.26
C VAL A 333 -20.05 -23.09 5.20
N MET A 334 -20.03 -21.88 4.67
CA MET A 334 -20.13 -20.66 5.47
C MET A 334 -21.59 -20.19 5.54
N ASN A 335 -22.15 -20.13 6.75
CA ASN A 335 -23.56 -19.77 6.97
C ASN A 335 -23.67 -18.46 7.77
N PRO A 336 -24.47 -17.47 7.32
CA PRO A 336 -24.56 -16.16 7.97
C PRO A 336 -25.37 -16.12 9.27
N ARG A 337 -26.27 -17.08 9.51
CA ARG A 337 -27.27 -16.99 10.60
C ARG A 337 -26.89 -17.73 11.89
N GLU A 338 -25.97 -18.68 11.86
CA GLU A 338 -25.66 -19.51 13.02
C GLU A 338 -24.55 -18.93 13.89
N THR A 339 -24.83 -18.77 15.19
CA THR A 339 -23.88 -18.24 16.17
C THR A 339 -22.82 -19.26 16.62
N LYS A 340 -22.99 -20.53 16.30
CA LYS A 340 -22.11 -21.64 16.68
C LYS A 340 -21.60 -22.37 15.45
N VAL A 341 -20.34 -22.79 15.49
CA VAL A 341 -19.78 -23.74 14.53
C VAL A 341 -20.42 -25.10 14.80
N LEU A 342 -21.34 -25.51 13.93
CA LEU A 342 -21.97 -26.82 13.96
C LEU A 342 -21.19 -27.81 13.10
N TYR A 343 -21.03 -29.02 13.64
CA TYR A 343 -20.42 -30.16 12.97
C TYR A 343 -21.56 -31.06 12.50
N GLY A 344 -21.66 -31.27 11.19
CA GLY A 344 -22.51 -32.32 10.63
C GLY A 344 -21.62 -33.44 10.11
N LEU A 345 -21.89 -34.68 10.51
CA LEU A 345 -21.32 -35.86 9.86
C LEU A 345 -22.36 -36.39 8.89
N CYS A 346 -22.04 -36.47 7.59
CA CYS A 346 -22.76 -37.35 6.68
C CYS A 346 -21.79 -38.44 6.22
N GLN A 347 -22.17 -39.69 6.45
CA GLN A 347 -21.48 -40.84 5.88
C GLN A 347 -22.04 -41.04 4.47
N GLY A 348 -21.18 -40.97 3.45
CA GLY A 348 -21.57 -41.33 2.09
C GLY A 348 -21.94 -42.82 2.03
N SER A 349 -22.81 -43.22 1.10
CA SER A 349 -23.19 -44.63 0.93
C SER A 349 -22.02 -45.43 0.36
N GLY A 350 -21.12 -45.87 1.24
CA GLY A 350 -19.90 -46.62 0.93
C GLY A 350 -18.87 -46.37 2.03
N ASN A 351 -18.30 -47.42 2.60
CA ASN A 351 -17.45 -47.37 3.80
C ASN A 351 -16.14 -46.55 3.67
N SER A 352 -15.92 -45.82 2.56
CA SER A 352 -14.65 -45.16 2.21
C SER A 352 -14.67 -43.63 2.27
N HIS A 353 -15.82 -42.94 2.35
CA HIS A 353 -15.86 -41.46 2.38
C HIS A 353 -16.70 -40.89 3.55
N PHE A 354 -16.05 -40.11 4.40
CA PHE A 354 -16.65 -39.44 5.57
C PHE A 354 -16.71 -37.93 5.34
N TYR A 355 -17.92 -37.38 5.17
CA TYR A 355 -18.13 -35.95 5.00
C TYR A 355 -18.31 -35.27 6.35
N ILE A 356 -17.45 -34.27 6.61
CA ILE A 356 -17.57 -33.40 7.78
C ILE A 356 -17.95 -32.01 7.29
N PHE A 357 -19.15 -31.57 7.66
CA PHE A 357 -19.63 -30.21 7.44
C PHE A 357 -19.11 -29.32 8.56
N ILE A 358 -18.54 -28.19 8.15
CA ILE A 358 -18.05 -27.16 9.04
C ILE A 358 -18.89 -25.92 8.78
N ASN A 359 -19.82 -25.59 9.67
CA ASN A 359 -20.54 -24.32 9.62
C ASN A 359 -19.65 -23.21 10.15
N ILE A 360 -19.27 -22.27 9.30
CA ILE A 360 -18.44 -21.12 9.69
C ILE A 360 -19.34 -19.89 9.80
N ASN A 361 -19.28 -19.24 10.96
CA ASN A 361 -20.02 -18.00 11.20
C ASN A 361 -19.21 -16.80 10.66
N PRO A 362 -19.75 -15.96 9.74
CA PRO A 362 -19.07 -14.77 9.27
C PRO A 362 -18.87 -13.71 10.36
N MET A 363 -19.68 -13.67 11.43
CA MET A 363 -19.49 -12.76 12.58
C MET A 363 -18.22 -13.07 13.39
N ALA A 364 -17.65 -14.26 13.22
CA ALA A 364 -16.36 -14.64 13.81
C ALA A 364 -15.17 -14.10 13.00
N VAL A 365 -15.36 -13.79 11.71
CA VAL A 365 -14.36 -13.15 10.86
C VAL A 365 -14.28 -11.67 11.27
N PRO A 366 -13.14 -11.18 11.79
CA PRO A 366 -13.00 -9.79 12.18
C PRO A 366 -12.78 -8.90 10.94
N CYS A 367 -13.74 -8.88 10.01
CA CYS A 367 -13.85 -7.73 9.12
C CYS A 367 -14.44 -6.58 9.93
N CYS A 368 -13.74 -5.45 9.98
CA CYS A 368 -14.25 -4.23 10.61
C CYS A 368 -14.76 -4.35 12.07
N LYS A 369 -14.09 -5.09 12.97
CA LYS A 369 -14.39 -4.97 14.41
C LYS A 369 -13.92 -3.62 14.96
N ARG A 370 -14.90 -2.74 15.18
CA ARG A 370 -14.81 -1.56 16.05
C ARG A 370 -14.68 -2.05 17.50
N LEU A 371 -13.57 -1.74 18.16
CA LEU A 371 -13.48 -1.80 19.63
C LEU A 371 -14.23 -0.59 20.19
N THR A 372 -15.55 -0.72 20.39
CA THR A 372 -16.40 -0.11 21.44
C THR A 372 -17.88 -0.03 21.01
N LEU A 373 -18.76 -0.13 22.01
CA LEU A 373 -20.22 -0.25 21.97
C LEU A 373 -20.96 0.61 20.93
N SER A 374 -22.10 0.08 20.50
CA SER A 374 -23.20 0.66 19.70
C SER A 374 -23.11 0.55 18.17
N THR A 375 -23.89 -0.42 17.67
CA THR A 375 -24.75 -0.37 16.48
C THR A 375 -24.19 0.26 15.20
N SER A 376 -23.43 -0.53 14.45
CA SER A 376 -23.41 -0.68 12.98
C SER A 376 -22.19 -1.52 12.63
N VAL A 377 -22.36 -2.85 12.60
CA VAL A 377 -21.31 -3.76 12.12
C VAL A 377 -21.47 -3.83 10.61
N ILE A 378 -20.58 -3.17 9.88
CA ILE A 378 -20.45 -3.38 8.43
C ILE A 378 -19.79 -4.76 8.29
N VAL A 379 -20.59 -5.75 7.92
CA VAL A 379 -20.13 -7.10 7.61
C VAL A 379 -19.57 -7.04 6.19
N CYS A 380 -18.25 -7.04 6.03
CA CYS A 380 -17.68 -7.28 4.71
C CYS A 380 -17.92 -8.76 4.39
N PHE A 381 -18.61 -9.02 3.28
CA PHE A 381 -18.84 -10.38 2.84
C PHE A 381 -17.51 -11.04 2.44
N GLY A 382 -17.40 -12.34 2.71
CA GLY A 382 -16.25 -13.14 2.29
C GLY A 382 -16.35 -13.37 0.78
N PHE A 383 -15.23 -13.20 0.06
CA PHE A 383 -15.16 -13.41 -1.38
C PHE A 383 -14.67 -14.83 -1.71
N GLN A 384 -13.72 -15.35 -0.94
CA GLN A 384 -13.12 -16.68 -1.16
C GLN A 384 -12.85 -17.42 0.16
N LEU A 385 -13.06 -18.73 0.14
CA LEU A 385 -12.89 -19.65 1.27
C LEU A 385 -11.87 -20.74 0.91
N TYR A 386 -10.83 -20.88 1.73
CA TYR A 386 -9.85 -21.97 1.60
C TYR A 386 -9.77 -22.77 2.89
N ILE A 387 -9.68 -24.10 2.78
CA ILE A 387 -9.69 -25.01 3.93
C ILE A 387 -8.43 -25.85 3.94
N GLN A 388 -7.83 -25.99 5.12
CA GLN A 388 -6.80 -26.98 5.41
C GLN A 388 -7.38 -28.04 6.33
N ALA A 389 -7.63 -29.24 5.82
CA ALA A 389 -8.01 -30.41 6.63
C ALA A 389 -6.75 -31.16 7.09
N PHE A 390 -6.77 -31.72 8.31
CA PHE A 390 -5.68 -32.55 8.84
C PHE A 390 -6.23 -33.60 9.81
N LEU A 391 -5.58 -34.77 9.90
CA LEU A 391 -5.92 -35.80 10.88
C LEU A 391 -5.36 -35.45 12.26
N LYS A 392 -6.18 -35.56 13.30
CA LYS A 392 -5.76 -35.46 14.70
C LYS A 392 -5.21 -36.79 15.18
N LYS A 393 -4.58 -36.78 16.35
CA LYS A 393 -4.08 -37.99 17.03
C LYS A 393 -5.18 -39.00 17.36
N ASP A 394 -6.43 -38.53 17.46
CA ASP A 394 -7.60 -39.34 17.79
C ASP A 394 -8.36 -39.80 16.53
N ASP A 395 -7.71 -39.81 15.35
CA ASP A 395 -8.27 -40.11 14.01
C ASP A 395 -9.44 -39.23 13.54
N SER A 396 -9.90 -38.31 14.38
CA SER A 396 -10.84 -37.26 14.02
C SER A 396 -10.18 -36.22 13.09
N VAL A 397 -10.97 -35.63 12.22
CA VAL A 397 -10.46 -34.57 11.32
C VAL A 397 -10.50 -33.23 12.04
N GLY A 398 -9.37 -32.54 12.03
CA GLY A 398 -9.26 -31.13 12.36
C GLY A 398 -9.22 -30.28 11.10
N TYR A 399 -9.56 -29.00 11.25
CA TYR A 399 -9.51 -28.07 10.13
C TYR A 399 -8.98 -26.70 10.55
N ARG A 400 -8.47 -25.97 9.55
CA ARG A 400 -8.18 -24.55 9.60
C ARG A 400 -8.78 -23.90 8.37
N VAL A 401 -9.16 -22.64 8.51
CA VAL A 401 -9.85 -21.91 7.45
C VAL A 401 -9.11 -20.61 7.19
N MET A 402 -8.89 -20.31 5.93
CA MET A 402 -8.51 -18.98 5.48
C MET A 402 -9.66 -18.35 4.71
N VAL A 403 -10.03 -17.14 5.12
CA VAL A 403 -11.10 -16.36 4.48
C VAL A 403 -10.50 -15.08 3.95
N GLN A 404 -10.81 -14.77 2.69
CA GLN A 404 -10.52 -13.48 2.08
C GLN A 404 -11.80 -12.66 2.00
N SER A 405 -11.81 -11.48 2.60
CA SER A 405 -12.92 -10.52 2.52
C SER A 405 -12.78 -9.58 1.32
N GLU A 406 -13.88 -8.93 0.93
CA GLU A 406 -13.91 -7.92 -0.14
C GLU A 406 -12.91 -6.79 0.05
N ASP A 407 -12.69 -6.37 1.30
CA ASP A 407 -11.75 -5.32 1.70
C ASP A 407 -10.27 -5.77 1.69
N GLN A 408 -9.99 -6.91 1.03
CA GLN A 408 -8.69 -7.57 0.89
C GLN A 408 -8.06 -7.95 2.24
N THR A 409 -8.87 -8.24 3.25
CA THR A 409 -8.38 -8.84 4.50
C THR A 409 -8.31 -10.35 4.42
N LEU A 410 -7.20 -10.90 4.90
CA LEU A 410 -7.02 -12.34 5.06
C LEU A 410 -7.14 -12.69 6.54
N THR A 411 -8.11 -13.52 6.88
CA THR A 411 -8.28 -14.03 8.24
C THR A 411 -8.03 -15.53 8.26
N PHE A 412 -7.14 -15.96 9.16
CA PHE A 412 -6.87 -17.37 9.39
C PHE A 412 -7.45 -17.82 10.72
N MET A 413 -8.27 -18.87 10.68
CA MET A 413 -9.01 -19.39 11.83
C MET A 413 -8.65 -20.85 12.08
N GLN A 414 -8.51 -21.20 13.36
CA GLN A 414 -8.32 -22.58 13.82
C GLN A 414 -9.55 -23.05 14.59
N GLN A 415 -9.91 -24.33 14.44
CA GLN A 415 -10.94 -24.99 15.26
C GLN A 415 -10.70 -24.76 16.78
N PRO A 416 -11.71 -24.33 17.57
CA PRO A 416 -13.15 -24.26 17.29
C PRO A 416 -13.66 -22.86 16.85
N GLY A 417 -12.87 -22.08 16.10
CA GLY A 417 -13.23 -20.73 15.62
C GLY A 417 -12.38 -19.61 16.19
N ARG A 418 -11.19 -19.92 16.71
CA ARG A 418 -10.22 -18.92 17.17
C ARG A 418 -9.51 -18.31 15.97
N VAL A 419 -9.54 -16.99 15.87
CA VAL A 419 -8.70 -16.23 14.91
C VAL A 419 -7.24 -16.34 15.36
N MET A 420 -6.41 -16.92 14.50
CA MET A 420 -4.97 -17.07 14.75
C MET A 420 -4.23 -15.78 14.38
N TRP A 421 -4.52 -15.26 13.19
CA TRP A 421 -3.97 -14.01 12.69
C TRP A 421 -4.91 -13.40 11.65
N THR A 422 -4.76 -12.08 11.47
CA THR A 422 -5.42 -11.30 10.43
C THR A 422 -4.34 -10.50 9.70
N ARG A 423 -4.36 -10.53 8.38
CA ARG A 423 -3.47 -9.75 7.51
C ARG A 423 -4.29 -8.79 6.67
N GLU A 424 -3.80 -7.56 6.59
CA GLU A 424 -4.45 -6.45 5.91
C GLU A 424 -3.74 -6.22 4.58
N GLU A 425 -4.05 -7.01 3.55
CA GLU A 425 -3.34 -6.97 2.26
C GLU A 425 -3.74 -5.75 1.39
N ALA A 426 -4.79 -5.02 1.76
CA ALA A 426 -5.14 -3.74 1.14
C ALA A 426 -4.00 -2.70 1.20
N LEU A 427 -3.14 -2.77 2.22
CA LEU A 427 -1.98 -1.89 2.38
C LEU A 427 -0.86 -2.16 1.35
N SER A 428 -0.99 -3.23 0.55
CA SER A 428 -0.12 -3.44 -0.60
C SER A 428 -0.31 -2.38 -1.69
N ASP A 429 -1.46 -1.68 -1.73
CA ASP A 429 -1.82 -0.71 -2.76
C ASP A 429 -2.24 0.65 -2.18
N VAL A 430 -1.25 1.36 -1.61
CA VAL A 430 -1.43 2.72 -1.09
C VAL A 430 -1.37 3.74 -2.22
N VAL A 431 -2.42 4.55 -2.36
CA VAL A 431 -2.53 5.58 -3.39
C VAL A 431 -2.07 6.95 -2.88
N THR A 432 -2.51 7.32 -1.66
CA THR A 432 -2.10 8.58 -1.02
C THR A 432 -1.92 8.38 0.47
N MET A 433 -1.06 9.21 1.06
CA MET A 433 -0.88 9.24 2.51
C MET A 433 -0.59 10.65 3.02
N GLU A 434 -0.93 10.89 4.28
CA GLU A 434 -0.56 12.11 5.01
C GLU A 434 -0.12 11.75 6.43
N MET A 435 0.75 12.58 7.02
CA MET A 435 1.11 12.49 8.43
C MET A 435 0.46 13.61 9.22
N VAL A 436 -0.33 13.24 10.23
CA VAL A 436 -1.00 14.18 11.13
C VAL A 436 -0.40 14.07 12.53
N ASP A 437 -0.18 15.23 13.15
CA ASP A 437 0.31 15.32 14.52
C ASP A 437 -0.67 14.65 15.51
N LEU A 438 -0.14 14.04 16.56
CA LEU A 438 -0.95 13.48 17.63
C LEU A 438 -1.63 14.58 18.46
N PRO A 439 -2.69 14.25 19.23
CA PRO A 439 -3.33 15.22 20.10
C PRO A 439 -2.39 15.71 21.20
N LEU A 440 -2.64 16.93 21.68
CA LEU A 440 -1.89 17.56 22.77
C LEU A 440 -1.99 16.74 24.06
N THR A 441 -0.94 16.80 24.89
CA THR A 441 -1.02 16.25 26.25
C THR A 441 -1.97 17.07 27.11
N GLY A 442 -2.51 16.48 28.19
CA GLY A 442 -3.40 17.21 29.11
C GLY A 442 -2.79 18.51 29.65
N THR A 443 -1.48 18.51 29.93
CA THR A 443 -0.74 19.70 30.38
C THR A 443 -0.63 20.78 29.29
N GLN A 444 -0.42 20.40 28.04
CA GLN A 444 -0.39 21.33 26.91
C GLN A 444 -1.78 21.91 26.62
N ALA A 445 -2.83 21.11 26.75
CA ALA A 445 -4.20 21.58 26.60
C ALA A 445 -4.59 22.61 27.68
N GLU A 446 -4.15 22.41 28.93
CA GLU A 446 -4.32 23.40 30.01
C GLU A 446 -3.58 24.71 29.71
N LEU A 447 -2.37 24.64 29.15
CA LEU A 447 -1.61 25.82 28.72
C LEU A 447 -2.34 26.58 27.61
N GLU A 448 -2.89 25.91 26.60
CA GLU A 448 -3.70 26.57 25.58
C GLU A 448 -4.96 27.21 26.20
N GLY A 449 -5.58 26.53 27.16
CA GLY A 449 -6.71 27.05 27.93
C GLY A 449 -6.37 28.30 28.75
N GLU A 450 -5.15 28.42 29.27
CA GLU A 450 -4.64 29.59 30.00
C GLU A 450 -4.64 30.83 29.11
N PHE A 451 -4.05 30.74 27.91
CA PHE A 451 -3.82 31.88 27.00
C PHE A 451 -4.93 32.12 25.98
N GLY A 452 -5.76 31.12 25.64
CA GLY A 452 -6.71 31.19 24.53
C GLY A 452 -8.00 31.97 24.79
N LYS A 453 -8.43 32.12 26.05
CA LYS A 453 -9.66 32.86 26.39
C LYS A 453 -9.31 34.30 26.77
N LYS A 454 -9.78 35.27 25.96
CA LYS A 454 -9.78 36.69 26.33
C LYS A 454 -10.54 36.86 27.63
N ALA A 455 -9.83 37.07 28.74
CA ALA A 455 -10.45 37.33 30.03
C ALA A 455 -10.78 38.83 30.15
N ASP A 456 -11.89 39.14 30.82
CA ASP A 456 -12.29 40.52 31.07
C ASP A 456 -11.35 41.13 32.14
N GLY A 457 -10.36 41.89 31.67
CA GLY A 457 -9.41 42.65 32.50
C GLY A 457 -8.11 41.92 32.87
N LEU A 458 -7.09 42.70 33.27
CA LEU A 458 -5.76 42.19 33.62
C LEU A 458 -5.76 41.32 34.90
N PHE A 459 -6.59 41.67 35.89
CA PHE A 459 -6.64 40.95 37.17
C PHE A 459 -7.18 39.52 37.01
N SER A 460 -8.20 39.33 36.15
CA SER A 460 -8.75 38.00 35.86
C SER A 460 -7.73 37.13 35.11
N MET A 461 -6.91 37.70 34.23
CA MET A 461 -5.79 37.00 33.59
C MET A 461 -4.75 36.53 34.61
N VAL A 462 -4.36 37.39 35.55
CA VAL A 462 -3.38 37.04 36.60
C VAL A 462 -3.92 35.94 37.51
N LEU A 463 -5.17 36.06 37.98
CA LEU A 463 -5.78 35.06 38.85
C LEU A 463 -5.90 33.70 38.15
N LYS A 464 -6.28 33.71 36.87
CA LYS A 464 -6.35 32.50 36.04
C LYS A 464 -4.98 31.85 35.88
N ARG A 465 -3.93 32.63 35.61
CA ARG A 465 -2.55 32.13 35.53
C ARG A 465 -2.08 31.51 36.84
N LEU A 466 -2.34 32.16 37.97
CA LEU A 466 -2.01 31.61 39.29
C LEU A 466 -2.76 30.30 39.57
N SER A 467 -4.05 30.23 39.20
CA SER A 467 -4.82 28.98 39.35
C SER A 467 -4.27 27.85 38.48
N SER A 468 -3.90 28.13 37.23
CA SER A 468 -3.29 27.16 36.29
C SER A 468 -1.97 26.63 36.84
N GLN A 469 -1.09 27.53 37.30
CA GLN A 469 0.20 27.16 37.90
C GLN A 469 0.03 26.37 39.20
N PHE A 470 -0.98 26.68 40.00
CA PHE A 470 -1.28 25.91 41.21
C PHE A 470 -1.77 24.49 40.89
N ILE A 471 -2.62 24.33 39.87
CA ILE A 471 -3.07 23.02 39.38
C ILE A 471 -1.86 22.20 38.89
N LEU A 472 -0.98 22.79 38.08
CA LEU A 472 0.25 22.15 37.62
C LEU A 472 1.18 21.76 38.79
N LEU A 473 1.29 22.60 39.81
CA LEU A 473 2.07 22.31 41.01
C LEU A 473 1.48 21.13 41.80
N GLN A 474 0.15 21.08 41.97
CA GLN A 474 -0.54 19.95 42.59
C GLN A 474 -0.32 18.66 41.80
N ALA A 475 -0.41 18.70 40.47
CA ALA A 475 -0.14 17.57 39.60
C ALA A 475 1.32 17.10 39.72
N TRP A 476 2.27 18.04 39.77
CA TRP A 476 3.70 17.72 39.93
C TRP A 476 3.99 17.07 41.29
N LEU A 477 3.43 17.59 42.38
CA LEU A 477 3.54 16.98 43.72
C LEU A 477 2.93 15.58 43.76
N GLY A 478 1.77 15.40 43.14
CA GLY A 478 1.12 14.09 42.99
C GLY A 478 1.98 13.11 42.19
N HIS A 479 2.61 13.55 41.10
CA HIS A 479 3.52 12.73 40.31
C HIS A 479 4.79 12.36 41.09
N LEU A 480 5.36 13.30 41.85
CA LEU A 480 6.51 13.05 42.71
C LEU A 480 6.18 11.99 43.78
N TRP A 481 5.04 12.13 44.46
CA TRP A 481 4.54 11.10 45.40
C TRP A 481 4.33 9.75 44.73
N LYS A 482 3.77 9.72 43.51
CA LYS A 482 3.61 8.49 42.73
C LYS A 482 4.95 7.85 42.39
N LEU A 483 5.95 8.61 41.94
CA LEU A 483 7.31 8.12 41.67
C LEU A 483 7.96 7.53 42.93
N PHE A 484 7.84 8.20 44.09
CA PHE A 484 8.32 7.65 45.36
C PHE A 484 7.61 6.36 45.77
N TYR A 485 6.32 6.22 45.45
CA TYR A 485 5.53 5.04 45.75
C TYR A 485 5.84 3.87 44.80
N ASP A 486 6.00 4.15 43.50
CA ASP A 486 6.31 3.17 42.47
C ASP A 486 7.78 2.70 42.55
N ALA A 487 8.71 3.55 43.01
CA ALA A 487 10.08 3.15 43.34
C ALA A 487 10.16 2.09 44.46
N ARG A 488 9.10 1.97 45.29
CA ARG A 488 8.97 0.93 46.32
C ARG A 488 8.31 -0.37 45.83
N LYS A 489 7.79 -0.42 44.59
CA LYS A 489 7.18 -1.63 44.01
C LYS A 489 8.21 -2.43 43.18
N PRO A 490 8.18 -3.78 43.22
CA PRO A 490 9.02 -4.61 42.37
C PRO A 490 8.65 -4.44 40.88
N ARG A 491 9.68 -4.33 40.03
CA ARG A 491 9.63 -3.95 38.60
C ARG A 491 8.83 -4.85 37.64
N SER A 492 8.21 -5.95 38.09
CA SER A 492 7.65 -6.98 37.20
C SER A 492 6.21 -6.74 36.70
N LEU A 493 5.53 -5.65 37.07
CA LEU A 493 4.09 -5.46 36.83
C LEU A 493 3.69 -4.21 36.03
N VAL A 494 4.64 -3.40 35.54
CA VAL A 494 4.31 -2.23 34.71
C VAL A 494 4.29 -2.63 33.24
N LYS A 495 3.13 -3.09 32.75
CA LYS A 495 2.83 -3.14 31.32
C LYS A 495 2.20 -1.81 30.90
N ASN A 496 2.89 -1.06 30.07
CA ASN A 496 2.32 0.12 29.40
C ASN A 496 1.59 -0.37 28.14
N ASP A 497 0.31 -0.71 28.27
CA ASP A 497 -0.53 -0.97 27.11
C ASP A 497 -0.83 0.36 26.41
N VAL A 498 -0.48 0.47 25.13
CA VAL A 498 -0.76 1.66 24.30
C VAL A 498 -2.22 1.60 23.88
N THR A 499 -3.05 2.45 24.46
CA THR A 499 -4.47 2.58 24.10
C THR A 499 -4.69 3.83 23.24
N ILE A 500 -5.72 3.83 22.38
CA ILE A 500 -6.04 4.97 21.50
C ILE A 500 -6.23 6.27 22.31
N GLU A 501 -6.73 6.16 23.54
CA GLU A 501 -6.99 7.28 24.45
C GLU A 501 -5.73 7.81 25.15
N THR A 502 -4.62 7.07 25.12
CA THR A 502 -3.34 7.48 25.73
C THR A 502 -2.32 7.97 24.71
N LEU A 503 -2.61 7.89 23.40
CA LEU A 503 -1.78 8.48 22.38
C LEU A 503 -1.80 10.00 22.50
N SER A 504 -0.64 10.58 22.78
CA SER A 504 -0.41 12.02 22.82
C SER A 504 0.91 12.36 22.16
N ARG A 505 1.04 13.60 21.72
CA ARG A 505 2.23 14.12 21.05
C ARG A 505 3.44 14.09 21.98
N ASP A 506 4.57 13.64 21.43
CA ASP A 506 5.88 13.74 22.08
C ASP A 506 6.47 15.15 21.94
N GLU A 507 7.40 15.52 22.82
CA GLU A 507 8.01 16.85 22.85
C GLU A 507 8.62 17.27 21.50
N PHE A 508 9.29 16.34 20.83
CA PHE A 508 9.93 16.54 19.53
C PHE A 508 9.02 16.27 18.33
N ASN A 509 7.76 15.87 18.56
CA ASN A 509 6.80 15.53 17.51
C ASN A 509 7.34 14.51 16.47
N LEU A 510 8.10 13.52 16.95
CA LEU A 510 8.65 12.44 16.13
C LEU A 510 7.63 11.31 15.92
N GLN A 511 6.60 11.25 16.76
CA GLN A 511 5.50 10.31 16.65
C GLN A 511 4.27 11.01 16.06
N LYS A 512 3.92 10.63 14.84
CA LYS A 512 2.74 11.10 14.10
C LYS A 512 1.80 9.94 13.75
N MET A 513 0.54 10.28 13.50
CA MET A 513 -0.45 9.39 12.91
C MET A 513 -0.29 9.39 11.39
N MET A 514 0.00 8.23 10.80
CA MET A 514 0.03 8.04 9.35
C MET A 514 -1.37 7.67 8.88
N ILE A 515 -1.95 8.48 8.00
CA ILE A 515 -3.23 8.21 7.37
C ILE A 515 -2.93 7.67 5.99
N MET A 516 -3.27 6.42 5.73
CA MET A 516 -3.06 5.79 4.43
C MET A 516 -4.40 5.47 3.78
N VAL A 517 -4.53 5.84 2.50
CA VAL A 517 -5.70 5.55 1.67
C VAL A 517 -5.29 4.58 0.59
N THR A 518 -6.01 3.46 0.51
CA THR A 518 -5.75 2.35 -0.41
C THR A 518 -6.68 2.39 -1.62
N ALA A 519 -6.27 1.77 -2.72
CA ALA A 519 -7.05 1.73 -3.96
C ALA A 519 -8.41 1.02 -3.78
N SER A 520 -8.49 0.06 -2.84
CA SER A 520 -9.74 -0.64 -2.50
C SER A 520 -10.75 0.19 -1.72
N GLY A 521 -10.47 1.48 -1.44
CA GLY A 521 -11.38 2.35 -0.68
C GLY A 521 -11.25 2.22 0.84
N LYS A 522 -10.17 1.60 1.33
CA LYS A 522 -9.92 1.44 2.77
C LYS A 522 -8.93 2.47 3.30
N LEU A 523 -9.25 3.04 4.46
CA LEU A 523 -8.43 3.99 5.20
C LEU A 523 -7.86 3.35 6.45
N PHE A 524 -6.61 3.66 6.73
CA PHE A 524 -5.89 3.19 7.91
C PHE A 524 -5.27 4.36 8.66
N GLY A 525 -5.40 4.35 9.99
CA GLY A 525 -4.60 5.16 10.90
C GLY A 525 -3.52 4.29 11.51
N ILE A 526 -2.26 4.55 11.18
CA ILE A 526 -1.11 3.76 11.62
C ILE A 526 -0.20 4.64 12.48
N ASP A 527 0.20 4.14 13.64
CA ASP A 527 1.20 4.82 14.47
C ASP A 527 2.58 4.76 13.79
N SER A 528 3.19 5.91 13.53
CA SER A 528 4.52 5.98 12.88
C SER A 528 5.65 5.36 13.70
N LYS A 529 5.53 5.27 15.03
CA LYS A 529 6.59 4.75 15.90
C LYS A 529 6.60 3.22 15.95
N THR A 530 5.44 2.59 16.03
CA THR A 530 5.29 1.14 16.17
C THR A 530 4.87 0.45 14.88
N GLY A 531 4.25 1.17 13.95
CA GLY A 531 3.59 0.63 12.76
C GLY A 531 2.28 -0.09 13.05
N THR A 532 1.75 -0.01 14.27
CA THR A 532 0.48 -0.68 14.57
C THR A 532 -0.69 0.07 13.94
N ILE A 533 -1.67 -0.67 13.42
CA ILE A 533 -2.92 -0.12 12.93
C ILE A 533 -3.78 0.24 14.14
N VAL A 534 -4.02 1.54 14.34
CA VAL A 534 -4.80 2.11 15.45
C VAL A 534 -6.29 2.04 15.13
N TRP A 535 -6.65 2.38 13.89
CA TRP A 535 -8.03 2.31 13.40
C TRP A 535 -8.06 2.00 11.90
N LYS A 536 -9.19 1.45 11.45
CA LYS A 536 -9.48 1.19 10.03
C LYS A 536 -10.90 1.63 9.70
N HIS A 537 -11.10 2.13 8.49
CA HIS A 537 -12.41 2.54 7.98
C HIS A 537 -12.53 2.14 6.51
N TYR A 538 -13.60 1.44 6.15
CA TYR A 538 -13.86 1.00 4.78
C TYR A 538 -14.95 1.88 4.16
N LEU A 539 -14.73 2.32 2.93
CA LEU A 539 -15.70 3.06 2.14
C LEU A 539 -16.36 2.14 1.12
N GLU A 540 -17.67 2.04 1.19
CA GLU A 540 -18.48 1.26 0.24
C GLU A 540 -18.58 1.99 -1.10
N ASN A 541 -18.77 1.23 -2.19
CA ASN A 541 -19.04 1.74 -3.55
C ASN A 541 -17.95 2.67 -4.11
N VAL A 542 -16.69 2.38 -3.82
CA VAL A 542 -15.56 3.09 -4.44
C VAL A 542 -15.32 2.51 -5.84
N PRO A 543 -15.29 3.34 -6.90
CA PRO A 543 -15.03 2.84 -8.26
C PRO A 543 -13.59 2.33 -8.37
N ALA A 544 -13.38 1.25 -9.15
CA ALA A 544 -12.08 0.60 -9.28
C ALA A 544 -10.98 1.55 -9.80
N ASN A 545 -11.33 2.51 -10.65
CA ASN A 545 -10.42 3.49 -11.23
C ASN A 545 -10.47 4.87 -10.53
N ALA A 546 -10.85 4.93 -9.24
CA ALA A 546 -10.92 6.18 -8.50
C ALA A 546 -9.55 6.91 -8.40
N ALA A 547 -9.58 8.24 -8.47
CA ALA A 547 -8.48 9.11 -8.09
C ALA A 547 -8.75 9.70 -6.69
N PHE A 548 -7.77 9.54 -5.79
CA PHE A 548 -7.88 10.00 -4.41
C PHE A 548 -7.00 11.23 -4.19
N LYS A 549 -7.52 12.20 -3.43
CA LYS A 549 -6.73 13.32 -2.91
C LYS A 549 -7.09 13.54 -1.44
N LEU A 550 -6.09 13.38 -0.57
CA LEU A 550 -6.22 13.58 0.87
C LEU A 550 -5.76 14.98 1.23
N MET A 551 -6.56 15.72 2.00
CA MET A 551 -6.25 17.07 2.45
C MET A 551 -6.48 17.21 3.95
N VAL A 552 -5.48 17.76 4.66
CA VAL A 552 -5.58 18.07 6.09
C VAL A 552 -6.16 19.48 6.26
N GLN A 553 -7.44 19.57 6.65
CA GLN A 553 -8.11 20.86 6.83
C GLN A 553 -7.79 21.49 8.19
N ARG A 554 -7.80 20.70 9.26
CA ARG A 554 -7.51 21.15 10.62
C ARG A 554 -6.65 20.14 11.36
N THR A 555 -5.57 20.63 11.96
CA THR A 555 -4.62 19.83 12.77
C THR A 555 -5.10 19.71 14.23
N THR A 556 -4.34 19.01 15.07
CA THR A 556 -4.60 18.86 16.50
C THR A 556 -4.19 20.05 17.37
N ALA A 557 -3.66 21.12 16.75
CA ALA A 557 -3.05 22.24 17.47
C ALA A 557 -4.06 23.19 18.15
N HIS A 558 -5.34 23.09 17.81
CA HIS A 558 -6.39 24.01 18.28
C HIS A 558 -7.35 23.30 19.23
N PHE A 559 -7.04 23.26 20.53
CA PHE A 559 -7.97 22.76 21.54
C PHE A 559 -9.03 23.83 21.85
N PRO A 560 -10.35 23.54 21.80
CA PRO A 560 -11.00 22.23 21.92
C PRO A 560 -11.48 21.60 20.59
N HIS A 561 -11.15 22.16 19.43
CA HIS A 561 -11.69 21.70 18.15
C HIS A 561 -11.05 20.38 17.69
N PRO A 562 -11.83 19.38 17.26
CA PRO A 562 -11.27 18.10 16.82
C PRO A 562 -10.55 18.22 15.47
N PRO A 563 -9.45 17.48 15.23
CA PRO A 563 -8.79 17.49 13.93
C PRO A 563 -9.70 16.94 12.83
N GLN A 564 -9.51 17.43 11.60
CA GLN A 564 -10.38 17.12 10.46
C GLN A 564 -9.55 16.95 9.19
N CYS A 565 -9.78 15.83 8.50
CA CYS A 565 -9.26 15.55 7.18
C CYS A 565 -10.41 15.36 6.18
N THR A 566 -10.14 15.69 4.93
CA THR A 566 -11.08 15.53 3.83
C THR A 566 -10.43 14.71 2.73
N LEU A 567 -11.10 13.63 2.34
CA LEU A 567 -10.74 12.80 1.20
C LEU A 567 -11.67 13.13 0.04
N LEU A 568 -11.10 13.60 -1.07
CA LEU A 568 -11.80 13.73 -2.34
C LEU A 568 -11.58 12.46 -3.16
N ILE A 569 -12.68 11.78 -3.49
CA ILE A 569 -12.71 10.58 -4.33
C ILE A 569 -13.33 11.00 -5.65
N LYS A 570 -12.56 10.94 -6.73
CA LYS A 570 -13.05 11.23 -8.07
C LYS A 570 -13.10 9.95 -8.88
N ASP A 571 -14.26 9.65 -9.44
CA ASP A 571 -14.35 8.59 -10.45
C ASP A 571 -13.71 9.07 -11.76
N LYS A 572 -12.82 8.26 -12.35
CA LYS A 572 -12.15 8.63 -13.61
C LYS A 572 -13.07 8.47 -14.82
N ASP A 573 -14.03 7.56 -14.75
CA ASP A 573 -14.90 7.23 -15.88
C ASP A 573 -16.04 8.24 -16.00
N THR A 574 -16.76 8.50 -14.89
CA THR A 574 -17.84 9.49 -14.85
C THR A 574 -17.38 10.92 -14.56
N GLY A 575 -16.18 11.10 -13.98
CA GLY A 575 -15.66 12.39 -13.55
C GLY A 575 -16.28 12.93 -12.25
N LEU A 576 -17.30 12.28 -11.70
CA LEU A 576 -18.01 12.70 -10.49
C LEU A 576 -17.12 12.60 -9.24
N GLY A 577 -17.27 13.59 -8.35
CA GLY A 577 -16.51 13.68 -7.11
C GLY A 577 -17.38 13.41 -5.87
N MET A 578 -16.82 12.72 -4.89
CA MET A 578 -17.39 12.57 -3.56
C MET A 578 -16.40 13.07 -2.50
N LEU A 579 -16.90 13.81 -1.52
CA LEU A 579 -16.13 14.24 -0.35
C LEU A 579 -16.45 13.34 0.84
N HIS A 580 -15.41 12.82 1.48
CA HIS A 580 -15.51 12.16 2.78
C HIS A 580 -14.73 12.93 3.82
N VAL A 581 -15.39 13.32 4.91
CA VAL A 581 -14.82 14.12 5.98
C VAL A 581 -14.77 13.30 7.26
N PHE A 582 -13.59 13.18 7.85
CA PHE A 582 -13.38 12.33 9.02
C PHE A 582 -12.33 12.90 9.98
N ASN A 583 -12.36 12.40 11.20
CA ASN A 583 -11.34 12.66 12.21
C ASN A 583 -10.16 11.71 11.99
N PRO A 584 -8.94 12.22 11.72
CA PRO A 584 -7.78 11.40 11.40
C PRO A 584 -7.20 10.60 12.58
N ILE A 585 -7.53 10.96 13.82
CA ILE A 585 -7.00 10.28 15.02
C ILE A 585 -7.83 9.04 15.36
N PHE A 586 -9.15 9.12 15.17
CA PHE A 586 -10.08 8.05 15.56
C PHE A 586 -10.75 7.33 14.37
N GLY A 587 -10.61 7.85 13.15
CA GLY A 587 -11.25 7.30 11.95
C GLY A 587 -12.77 7.47 11.91
N ARG A 588 -13.35 8.30 12.77
CA ARG A 588 -14.80 8.54 12.81
C ARG A 588 -15.18 9.59 11.77
N LYS A 589 -16.25 9.36 11.01
CA LYS A 589 -16.86 10.38 10.15
C LYS A 589 -17.22 11.60 10.98
N SER A 590 -16.87 12.78 10.49
CA SER A 590 -17.18 14.05 11.16
C SER A 590 -18.68 14.33 11.13
N HIS A 591 -19.19 15.08 12.10
CA HIS A 591 -20.59 15.49 12.14
C HIS A 591 -20.96 16.51 11.04
N VAL A 592 -19.96 17.17 10.46
CA VAL A 592 -20.14 18.12 9.36
C VAL A 592 -20.44 17.34 8.08
N ALA A 593 -21.64 17.53 7.54
CA ALA A 593 -22.01 16.96 6.24
C ALA A 593 -21.29 17.73 5.12
N PRO A 594 -20.54 17.03 4.25
CA PRO A 594 -19.97 17.67 3.06
C PRO A 594 -21.07 18.03 2.05
N PRO A 595 -20.83 19.04 1.18
CA PRO A 595 -21.75 19.36 0.10
C PRO A 595 -21.84 18.20 -0.91
N SER A 596 -23.02 18.00 -1.49
CA SER A 596 -23.16 17.13 -2.67
C SER A 596 -22.53 17.83 -3.88
N LEU A 597 -21.79 17.06 -4.68
CA LEU A 597 -21.12 17.55 -5.87
C LEU A 597 -21.78 16.91 -7.09
N PRO A 598 -22.83 17.54 -7.67
CA PRO A 598 -23.57 16.96 -8.78
C PRO A 598 -22.82 17.00 -10.11
N GLN A 599 -21.81 17.87 -10.22
CA GLN A 599 -21.01 18.06 -11.42
C GLN A 599 -19.62 17.42 -11.28
N PRO A 600 -19.00 16.99 -12.39
CA PRO A 600 -17.62 16.54 -12.40
C PRO A 600 -16.65 17.60 -11.87
N ILE A 601 -15.72 17.18 -11.00
CA ILE A 601 -14.72 18.08 -10.41
C ILE A 601 -13.44 18.04 -11.23
N LEU A 602 -12.96 19.21 -11.65
CA LEU A 602 -11.72 19.31 -12.44
C LEU A 602 -10.49 19.36 -11.53
N GLN A 603 -10.50 20.23 -10.52
CA GLN A 603 -9.36 20.45 -9.63
C GLN A 603 -9.83 20.85 -8.22
N SER A 604 -8.92 20.73 -7.25
CA SER A 604 -9.11 21.22 -5.89
C SER A 604 -7.87 21.94 -5.37
N ILE A 605 -8.07 22.99 -4.58
CA ILE A 605 -7.01 23.74 -3.91
C ILE A 605 -7.36 23.99 -2.45
N LEU A 606 -6.40 23.75 -1.56
CA LEU A 606 -6.53 24.02 -0.13
C LEU A 606 -5.91 25.38 0.16
N LEU A 607 -6.72 26.35 0.58
CA LEU A 607 -6.26 27.68 0.92
C LEU A 607 -5.76 27.73 2.38
N PRO A 608 -4.77 28.58 2.69
CA PRO A 608 -4.29 28.77 4.06
C PRO A 608 -5.28 29.59 4.93
N ILE A 609 -6.31 30.18 4.31
CA ILE A 609 -7.36 30.94 4.98
C ILE A 609 -8.17 30.01 5.87
N MET A 610 -8.47 30.47 7.08
CA MET A 610 -9.16 29.68 8.10
C MET A 610 -10.52 30.29 8.43
N ASP A 611 -11.50 29.42 8.66
CA ASP A 611 -12.77 29.80 9.26
C ASP A 611 -12.62 30.11 10.77
N GLN A 612 -13.69 30.56 11.42
CA GLN A 612 -13.76 30.80 12.87
C GLN A 612 -13.37 29.57 13.69
N ASP A 613 -13.63 28.37 13.14
CA ASP A 613 -13.28 27.08 13.73
C ASP A 613 -11.87 26.58 13.35
N TYR A 614 -10.99 27.45 12.82
CA TYR A 614 -9.63 27.12 12.40
C TYR A 614 -9.56 26.00 11.33
N SER A 615 -10.60 25.87 10.51
CA SER A 615 -10.62 24.93 9.38
C SER A 615 -10.18 25.63 8.11
N LYS A 616 -9.18 25.07 7.42
CA LYS A 616 -8.73 25.59 6.11
C LYS A 616 -9.80 25.43 5.04
N VAL A 617 -9.96 26.45 4.20
CA VAL A 617 -10.95 26.48 3.13
C VAL A 617 -10.47 25.65 1.93
N LEU A 618 -11.27 24.67 1.53
CA LEU A 618 -11.10 23.90 0.32
C LEU A 618 -11.95 24.50 -0.80
N LEU A 619 -11.34 24.85 -1.93
CA LEU A 619 -12.06 25.23 -3.13
C LEU A 619 -12.03 24.10 -4.16
N LEU A 620 -13.17 23.85 -4.79
CA LEU A 620 -13.38 22.83 -5.81
C LEU A 620 -13.96 23.50 -7.04
N ILE A 621 -13.31 23.32 -8.18
CA ILE A 621 -13.77 23.83 -9.47
C ILE A 621 -14.46 22.72 -10.26
N ASP A 622 -15.68 22.98 -10.72
CA ASP A 622 -16.48 22.07 -11.53
C ASP A 622 -16.21 22.22 -13.04
N ASP A 623 -16.86 21.40 -13.85
CA ASP A 623 -16.80 21.43 -15.31
C ASP A 623 -17.43 22.68 -15.94
N GLN A 624 -18.35 23.34 -15.24
CA GLN A 624 -18.94 24.64 -15.59
C GLN A 624 -18.06 25.83 -15.16
N TYR A 625 -16.87 25.57 -14.64
CA TYR A 625 -15.92 26.56 -14.14
C TYR A 625 -16.47 27.43 -12.99
N LYS A 626 -17.43 26.91 -12.22
CA LYS A 626 -17.90 27.48 -10.95
C LYS A 626 -17.14 26.86 -9.80
N VAL A 627 -16.95 27.65 -8.74
CA VAL A 627 -16.20 27.22 -7.56
C VAL A 627 -17.15 26.97 -6.40
N SER A 628 -17.04 25.79 -5.80
CA SER A 628 -17.65 25.48 -4.51
C SER A 628 -16.61 25.55 -3.40
N ALA A 629 -16.97 26.22 -2.30
CA ALA A 629 -16.12 26.36 -1.13
C ALA A 629 -16.59 25.43 -0.01
N PHE A 630 -15.64 24.79 0.68
CA PHE A 630 -15.91 23.93 1.83
C PHE A 630 -14.87 24.17 2.95
N PRO A 631 -15.27 24.62 4.15
CA PRO A 631 -16.64 24.98 4.58
C PRO A 631 -17.18 26.27 3.93
N SER A 632 -18.49 26.36 3.74
CA SER A 632 -19.19 27.52 3.16
C SER A 632 -19.84 28.42 4.21
N SER A 633 -19.09 28.80 5.25
CA SER A 633 -19.60 29.72 6.29
C SER A 633 -19.72 31.15 5.75
N LYS A 634 -20.57 31.98 6.37
CA LYS A 634 -20.73 33.39 5.95
C LYS A 634 -19.41 34.18 6.05
N ASN A 635 -18.61 33.89 7.07
CA ASN A 635 -17.30 34.51 7.27
C ASN A 635 -16.33 34.13 6.15
N VAL A 636 -16.28 32.85 5.79
CA VAL A 636 -15.45 32.36 4.67
C VAL A 636 -15.87 33.01 3.36
N LEU A 637 -17.18 33.10 3.08
CA LEU A 637 -17.66 33.74 1.85
C LEU A 637 -17.29 35.23 1.78
N GLN A 638 -17.37 35.97 2.89
CA GLN A 638 -16.93 37.36 2.94
C GLN A 638 -15.41 37.48 2.71
N GLN A 639 -14.60 36.65 3.36
CA GLN A 639 -13.15 36.63 3.16
C GLN A 639 -12.77 36.25 1.72
N LEU A 640 -13.50 35.31 1.11
CA LEU A 640 -13.31 34.95 -0.29
C LEU A 640 -13.70 36.09 -1.23
N GLN A 641 -14.75 36.87 -0.93
CA GLN A 641 -15.10 38.04 -1.72
C GLN A 641 -14.02 39.12 -1.68
N GLU A 642 -13.39 39.32 -0.52
CA GLU A 642 -12.29 40.29 -0.35
C GLU A 642 -11.00 39.83 -1.06
N MET A 643 -10.72 38.52 -1.09
CA MET A 643 -9.49 37.95 -1.67
C MET A 643 -9.67 37.29 -3.05
N ALA A 644 -10.87 37.26 -3.63
CA ALA A 644 -11.15 36.60 -4.90
C ALA A 644 -10.12 36.92 -6.01
N PRO A 645 -9.74 38.18 -6.28
CA PRO A 645 -8.84 38.48 -7.41
C PRO A 645 -7.40 37.99 -7.22
N THR A 646 -7.02 37.52 -6.02
CA THR A 646 -5.68 36.97 -5.74
C THR A 646 -5.63 35.44 -5.83
N ILE A 647 -6.78 34.79 -6.02
CA ILE A 647 -6.89 33.34 -6.13
C ILE A 647 -6.94 32.94 -7.61
N PHE A 648 -6.00 32.09 -7.99
CA PHE A 648 -5.85 31.58 -9.35
C PHE A 648 -5.90 30.05 -9.36
N PHE A 649 -6.55 29.50 -10.39
CA PHE A 649 -6.57 28.07 -10.70
C PHE A 649 -5.77 27.83 -11.98
N TYR A 650 -5.18 26.66 -12.10
CA TYR A 650 -4.57 26.20 -13.35
C TYR A 650 -5.11 24.81 -13.66
N LEU A 651 -5.73 24.68 -14.82
CA LEU A 651 -6.28 23.43 -15.32
C LEU A 651 -5.36 22.88 -16.41
N VAL A 652 -5.19 21.57 -16.41
CA VAL A 652 -4.34 20.87 -17.37
C VAL A 652 -5.18 19.76 -17.98
N ASP A 653 -5.44 19.87 -19.27
CA ASP A 653 -6.03 18.81 -20.06
C ASP A 653 -4.94 18.11 -20.90
N PRO A 654 -4.48 16.91 -20.48
CA PRO A 654 -3.45 16.18 -21.20
C PRO A 654 -3.93 15.60 -22.53
N ASN A 655 -5.25 15.42 -22.71
CA ASN A 655 -5.83 14.86 -23.93
C ASN A 655 -5.93 15.91 -25.03
N MET A 656 -6.19 17.17 -24.67
CA MET A 656 -6.17 18.31 -25.59
C MET A 656 -4.82 19.03 -25.66
N GLY A 657 -3.89 18.72 -24.76
CA GLY A 657 -2.60 19.42 -24.66
C GLY A 657 -2.76 20.88 -24.20
N ARG A 658 -3.87 21.19 -23.52
CA ARG A 658 -4.26 22.56 -23.14
C ARG A 658 -3.97 22.81 -21.67
N LEU A 659 -3.24 23.88 -21.37
CA LEU A 659 -3.06 24.41 -20.02
C LEU A 659 -3.74 25.77 -19.94
N SER A 660 -4.66 25.93 -19.01
CA SER A 660 -5.44 27.16 -18.87
C SER A 660 -5.40 27.68 -17.43
N GLY A 661 -5.31 28.99 -17.29
CA GLY A 661 -5.34 29.67 -16.00
C GLY A 661 -6.62 30.46 -15.81
N TYR A 662 -7.25 30.30 -14.65
CA TYR A 662 -8.51 30.97 -14.31
C TYR A 662 -8.36 31.83 -13.05
N ARG A 663 -8.97 33.02 -13.03
CA ARG A 663 -9.10 33.85 -11.83
C ARG A 663 -10.42 33.58 -11.14
N LEU A 664 -10.44 33.61 -9.82
CA LEU A 664 -11.69 33.64 -9.05
C LEU A 664 -12.32 35.04 -9.08
N ARG A 665 -13.62 35.12 -9.37
CA ARG A 665 -14.43 36.33 -9.24
C ARG A 665 -15.16 36.38 -7.90
N THR A 666 -15.69 37.56 -7.54
CA THR A 666 -16.40 37.78 -6.28
C THR A 666 -17.71 36.98 -6.16
N ASP A 667 -18.30 36.57 -7.29
CA ASP A 667 -19.48 35.71 -7.37
C ASP A 667 -19.16 34.21 -7.34
N LEU A 668 -17.89 33.83 -7.07
CA LEU A 668 -17.37 32.47 -7.12
C LEU A 668 -17.44 31.81 -8.51
N SER A 669 -17.68 32.59 -9.56
CA SER A 669 -17.39 32.18 -10.93
C SER A 669 -15.90 32.32 -11.21
N THR A 670 -15.43 31.70 -12.29
CA THR A 670 -14.06 31.90 -12.74
C THR A 670 -14.00 32.52 -14.12
N GLU A 671 -12.92 33.24 -14.39
CA GLU A 671 -12.64 33.83 -15.70
C GLU A 671 -11.30 33.35 -16.24
N LEU A 672 -11.25 33.05 -17.53
CA LEU A 672 -10.03 32.64 -18.20
C LEU A 672 -9.07 33.83 -18.36
N ILE A 673 -7.83 33.69 -17.88
CA ILE A 673 -6.78 34.72 -18.00
C ILE A 673 -5.78 34.36 -19.08
N TRP A 674 -5.29 33.13 -19.07
CA TRP A 674 -4.22 32.70 -19.95
C TRP A 674 -4.46 31.26 -20.41
N GLU A 675 -3.88 30.96 -21.55
CA GLU A 675 -3.97 29.65 -22.18
C GLU A 675 -2.68 29.35 -22.94
N VAL A 676 -2.14 28.15 -22.72
CA VAL A 676 -1.00 27.60 -23.44
C VAL A 676 -1.44 26.29 -24.06
N VAL A 677 -1.31 26.19 -25.38
CA VAL A 677 -1.65 24.97 -26.14
C VAL A 677 -0.36 24.32 -26.63
N LEU A 678 -0.20 23.04 -26.30
CA LEU A 678 0.92 22.21 -26.71
C LEU A 678 0.47 21.28 -27.86
N PRO A 679 1.23 21.19 -28.96
CA PRO A 679 0.85 20.37 -30.10
C PRO A 679 0.96 18.87 -29.77
N LEU A 680 -0.19 18.21 -29.72
CA LEU A 680 -0.31 16.77 -29.42
C LEU A 680 0.32 15.87 -30.48
N GLU A 681 0.44 16.35 -31.72
CA GLU A 681 1.10 15.61 -32.80
C GLU A 681 2.57 15.31 -32.48
N VAL A 682 3.21 16.21 -31.70
CA VAL A 682 4.64 16.18 -31.42
C VAL A 682 4.93 15.77 -29.98
N GLN A 683 4.12 16.23 -29.02
CA GLN A 683 4.38 16.01 -27.60
C GLN A 683 3.12 15.82 -26.78
N LYS A 684 3.22 14.99 -25.75
CA LYS A 684 2.16 14.70 -24.78
C LYS A 684 2.57 15.12 -23.38
N VAL A 685 1.66 15.74 -22.63
CA VAL A 685 1.89 16.09 -21.22
C VAL A 685 1.83 14.81 -20.37
N LEU A 686 2.90 14.53 -19.62
CA LEU A 686 2.96 13.39 -18.71
C LEU A 686 2.36 13.74 -17.34
N PHE A 687 2.86 14.81 -16.72
CA PHE A 687 2.38 15.31 -15.43
C PHE A 687 2.87 16.75 -15.19
N VAL A 688 2.25 17.42 -14.21
CA VAL A 688 2.63 18.76 -13.77
C VAL A 688 2.95 18.74 -12.28
N LYS A 689 4.05 19.38 -11.90
CA LYS A 689 4.51 19.49 -10.51
C LYS A 689 4.70 20.94 -10.10
N GLY A 690 3.89 21.38 -9.14
CA GLY A 690 4.13 22.61 -8.38
C GLY A 690 5.01 22.36 -7.16
N LYS A 691 5.45 23.45 -6.52
CA LYS A 691 6.11 23.41 -5.21
C LYS A 691 5.13 22.94 -4.13
N ARG A 692 5.67 22.40 -3.03
CA ARG A 692 4.83 22.04 -1.88
C ARG A 692 4.43 23.31 -1.12
N CYS A 693 3.14 23.46 -0.81
CA CYS A 693 2.64 24.67 -0.12
C CYS A 693 3.16 24.84 1.32
N ASN A 694 3.62 23.76 1.95
CA ASN A 694 4.15 23.75 3.32
C ASN A 694 5.69 23.87 3.38
N GLU A 695 6.34 24.09 2.25
CA GLU A 695 7.79 24.29 2.19
C GLU A 695 8.16 25.72 2.56
N HIS A 696 9.10 25.86 3.50
CA HIS A 696 9.73 27.13 3.83
C HIS A 696 11.17 27.17 3.35
N VAL A 697 11.62 28.35 2.94
CA VAL A 697 12.99 28.61 2.46
C VAL A 697 13.67 29.56 3.42
N HIS A 698 14.72 29.10 4.10
CA HIS A 698 15.43 29.90 5.10
C HIS A 698 16.30 31.00 4.46
N SER A 699 17.14 30.66 3.47
CA SER A 699 18.02 31.63 2.80
C SER A 699 17.47 32.03 1.42
N GLN A 700 17.30 33.35 1.23
CA GLN A 700 16.82 33.97 0.00
C GLN A 700 17.92 34.07 -1.08
N GLY A 701 19.20 34.08 -0.67
CA GLY A 701 20.35 34.11 -1.56
C GLY A 701 21.43 33.14 -1.11
N ARG A 702 22.38 32.88 -2.01
CA ARG A 702 23.59 32.09 -1.79
C ARG A 702 24.79 33.03 -1.77
N VAL A 703 25.65 32.89 -0.75
CA VAL A 703 26.88 33.68 -0.65
C VAL A 703 27.92 33.11 -1.62
N MET A 704 28.57 34.00 -2.37
CA MET A 704 29.62 33.72 -3.34
C MET A 704 31.00 33.87 -2.70
N GLY A 705 32.06 33.39 -3.35
CA GLY A 705 33.43 33.44 -2.81
C GLY A 705 33.91 34.87 -2.50
N ASP A 706 33.56 35.81 -3.37
CA ASP A 706 33.85 37.24 -3.23
C ASP A 706 32.99 37.98 -2.18
N ARG A 707 32.22 37.25 -1.36
CA ARG A 707 31.25 37.76 -0.39
C ARG A 707 30.04 38.47 -1.01
N SER A 708 29.87 38.42 -2.32
CA SER A 708 28.63 38.83 -2.97
C SER A 708 27.51 37.82 -2.70
N VAL A 709 26.28 38.21 -2.98
CA VAL A 709 25.11 37.35 -2.79
C VAL A 709 24.41 37.15 -4.13
N LEU A 710 24.24 35.88 -4.50
CA LEU A 710 23.44 35.48 -5.66
C LEU A 710 22.03 35.13 -5.18
N TYR A 711 21.05 35.94 -5.53
CA TYR A 711 19.67 35.78 -5.08
C TYR A 711 18.93 34.69 -5.85
N LYS A 712 18.24 33.84 -5.10
CA LYS A 712 17.46 32.72 -5.65
C LYS A 712 16.14 33.25 -6.21
N TYR A 713 15.72 32.72 -7.36
CA TYR A 713 14.42 33.03 -7.91
C TYR A 713 13.35 32.13 -7.29
N LEU A 714 12.61 32.64 -6.31
CA LEU A 714 11.65 31.89 -5.49
C LEU A 714 10.19 32.16 -5.86
N ASN A 715 9.82 31.85 -7.10
CA ASN A 715 8.41 31.96 -7.51
C ASN A 715 7.55 30.85 -6.86
N PRO A 716 6.58 31.16 -5.98
CA PRO A 716 5.74 30.16 -5.31
C PRO A 716 4.73 29.51 -6.28
N ASN A 717 4.40 30.18 -7.38
CA ASN A 717 3.39 29.77 -8.35
C ASN A 717 4.00 29.07 -9.58
N LEU A 718 5.29 28.72 -9.52
CA LEU A 718 5.99 28.09 -10.63
C LEU A 718 5.58 26.62 -10.76
N LEU A 719 5.21 26.24 -11.98
CA LEU A 719 4.81 24.89 -12.36
C LEU A 719 5.87 24.30 -13.29
N ALA A 720 6.31 23.08 -13.00
CA ALA A 720 7.13 22.29 -13.90
C ALA A 720 6.22 21.32 -14.67
N VAL A 721 6.07 21.56 -15.97
CA VAL A 721 5.29 20.74 -16.91
C VAL A 721 6.25 19.86 -17.67
N VAL A 722 6.04 18.55 -17.62
CA VAL A 722 6.89 17.57 -18.32
C VAL A 722 6.14 17.02 -19.52
N THR A 723 6.80 17.02 -20.68
CA THR A 723 6.29 16.45 -21.92
C THR A 723 7.19 15.36 -22.45
N GLU A 724 6.61 14.40 -23.15
CA GLU A 724 7.32 13.36 -23.90
C GLU A 724 6.89 13.39 -25.35
N SER A 725 7.82 13.11 -26.26
CA SER A 725 7.53 13.02 -27.69
C SER A 725 6.57 11.87 -28.00
N THR A 726 5.66 12.09 -28.96
CA THR A 726 4.78 11.05 -29.48
C THR A 726 5.51 10.00 -30.30
N ASP A 727 6.54 10.40 -31.07
CA ASP A 727 7.39 9.48 -31.83
C ASP A 727 8.29 8.68 -30.86
N PRO A 728 8.08 7.36 -30.71
CA PRO A 728 8.87 6.54 -29.81
C PRO A 728 10.24 6.17 -30.41
N HIS A 729 10.54 6.56 -31.65
CA HIS A 729 11.77 6.18 -32.32
C HIS A 729 13.01 6.71 -31.57
N PRO A 730 13.98 5.84 -31.21
CA PRO A 730 15.10 6.21 -30.33
C PRO A 730 15.92 7.43 -30.78
N GLU A 731 16.01 7.72 -32.07
CA GLU A 731 16.79 8.86 -32.58
C GLU A 731 16.04 10.20 -32.56
N ARG A 732 14.71 10.15 -32.54
CA ARG A 732 13.83 11.33 -32.63
C ARG A 732 13.11 11.61 -31.31
N SER A 733 13.10 10.65 -30.40
CA SER A 733 12.46 10.79 -29.10
C SER A 733 13.09 11.92 -28.29
N PHE A 734 12.28 12.66 -27.55
CA PHE A 734 12.75 13.71 -26.66
C PHE A 734 11.84 13.87 -25.45
N VAL A 735 12.40 14.45 -24.39
CA VAL A 735 11.66 14.84 -23.18
C VAL A 735 11.75 16.36 -23.07
N GLY A 736 10.61 17.03 -22.94
CA GLY A 736 10.52 18.47 -22.72
C GLY A 736 10.22 18.80 -21.26
N VAL A 737 10.83 19.87 -20.75
CA VAL A 737 10.53 20.44 -19.43
C VAL A 737 10.26 21.92 -19.59
N LEU A 738 9.02 22.32 -19.33
CA LEU A 738 8.54 23.69 -19.40
C LEU A 738 8.30 24.21 -17.98
N LEU A 739 8.97 25.31 -17.62
CA LEU A 739 8.72 26.02 -16.37
C LEU A 739 7.76 27.18 -16.67
N ILE A 740 6.54 27.09 -16.15
CA ILE A 740 5.45 28.05 -16.43
C ILE A 740 5.01 28.71 -15.13
N ASP A 741 4.80 30.03 -15.15
CA ASP A 741 4.15 30.72 -14.04
C ASP A 741 2.63 30.43 -14.07
N GLY A 742 2.11 29.81 -13.01
CA GLY A 742 0.69 29.43 -12.91
C GLY A 742 -0.30 30.60 -12.86
N ILE A 743 0.16 31.83 -12.59
CA ILE A 743 -0.68 33.03 -12.56
C ILE A 743 -0.76 33.69 -13.94
N THR A 744 0.38 33.91 -14.59
CA THR A 744 0.45 34.67 -15.86
C THR A 744 0.45 33.80 -17.11
N GLY A 745 0.78 32.51 -16.99
CA GLY A 745 1.00 31.62 -18.13
C GLY A 745 2.32 31.87 -18.86
N ARG A 746 3.18 32.76 -18.34
CA ARG A 746 4.49 33.04 -18.94
C ARG A 746 5.39 31.81 -18.81
N ILE A 747 5.93 31.35 -19.93
CA ILE A 747 6.98 30.33 -19.95
C ILE A 747 8.29 30.99 -19.53
N ILE A 748 8.79 30.59 -18.36
CA ILE A 748 10.04 31.09 -17.76
C ILE A 748 11.24 30.40 -18.41
N HIS A 749 11.14 29.10 -18.66
CA HIS A 749 12.18 28.31 -19.28
C HIS A 749 11.60 27.13 -20.05
N ASP A 750 12.22 26.82 -21.19
CA ASP A 750 11.91 25.67 -22.02
C ASP A 750 13.21 24.89 -22.26
N SER A 751 13.22 23.62 -21.86
CA SER A 751 14.36 22.72 -22.01
C SER A 751 13.92 21.45 -22.74
N VAL A 752 14.59 21.13 -23.85
CA VAL A 752 14.32 19.94 -24.67
C VAL A 752 15.52 19.01 -24.63
N GLN A 753 15.35 17.87 -23.97
CA GLN A 753 16.34 16.81 -23.95
C GLN A 753 16.15 15.85 -25.12
N ARG A 754 17.03 15.93 -26.11
CA ARG A 754 17.00 15.07 -27.30
C ARG A 754 17.49 13.66 -27.01
N LYS A 755 16.97 12.67 -27.75
CA LYS A 755 17.33 11.25 -27.63
C LYS A 755 17.12 10.75 -26.20
N ALA A 756 15.98 11.12 -25.63
CA ALA A 756 15.57 10.76 -24.28
C ALA A 756 14.17 10.15 -24.30
N ARG A 757 13.87 9.30 -23.32
CA ARG A 757 12.58 8.64 -23.11
C ARG A 757 12.27 8.54 -21.62
N GLY A 758 10.99 8.38 -21.28
CA GLY A 758 10.54 8.03 -19.94
C GLY A 758 10.97 6.62 -19.47
N PRO A 759 10.67 6.25 -18.21
CA PRO A 759 9.89 7.04 -17.24
C PRO A 759 10.67 8.22 -16.67
N VAL A 760 10.00 9.39 -16.65
CA VAL A 760 10.53 10.64 -16.12
C VAL A 760 10.08 10.83 -14.68
N HIS A 761 11.02 11.10 -13.77
CA HIS A 761 10.72 11.50 -12.39
C HIS A 761 11.25 12.90 -12.17
N LEU A 762 10.45 13.78 -11.56
CA LEU A 762 10.81 15.18 -11.33
C LEU A 762 10.47 15.60 -9.90
N VAL A 763 11.40 16.32 -9.28
CA VAL A 763 11.23 16.98 -7.99
C VAL A 763 11.46 18.47 -8.18
N HIS A 764 10.53 19.28 -7.68
CA HIS A 764 10.59 20.74 -7.68
C HIS A 764 10.55 21.21 -6.22
N SER A 765 11.61 21.90 -5.78
CA SER A 765 11.77 22.39 -4.41
C SER A 765 12.61 23.67 -4.42
N GLU A 766 12.33 24.57 -3.48
CA GLU A 766 12.99 25.88 -3.35
C GLU A 766 13.11 26.67 -4.68
N ASN A 767 14.31 26.73 -5.27
CA ASN A 767 14.63 27.40 -6.53
C ASN A 767 15.15 26.45 -7.60
N TRP A 768 14.99 25.14 -7.41
CA TRP A 768 15.61 24.12 -8.24
C TRP A 768 14.64 23.03 -8.67
N VAL A 769 14.94 22.45 -9.83
CA VAL A 769 14.19 21.36 -10.43
C VAL A 769 15.18 20.28 -10.80
N VAL A 770 14.97 19.07 -10.28
CA VAL A 770 15.76 17.89 -10.64
C VAL A 770 14.85 16.90 -11.31
N TYR A 771 15.23 16.46 -12.50
CA TYR A 771 14.49 15.45 -13.23
C TYR A 771 15.42 14.38 -13.79
N LYS A 772 14.93 13.14 -13.84
CA LYS A 772 15.62 12.00 -14.42
C LYS A 772 14.90 11.52 -15.66
N TYR A 773 15.64 11.12 -16.67
CA TYR A 773 15.15 10.46 -17.89
C TYR A 773 16.10 9.33 -18.31
N TRP A 774 15.71 8.56 -19.33
CA TRP A 774 16.55 7.56 -19.97
C TRP A 774 17.09 8.07 -21.30
N SER A 775 18.41 8.14 -21.45
CA SER A 775 19.05 8.51 -22.72
C SER A 775 19.10 7.30 -23.65
N THR A 776 18.45 7.40 -24.80
CA THR A 776 18.41 6.34 -25.82
C THR A 776 19.73 6.24 -26.59
N LYS A 777 20.46 7.37 -26.73
CA LYS A 777 21.76 7.43 -27.41
C LYS A 777 22.83 6.64 -26.66
N SER A 778 22.95 6.86 -25.35
CA SER A 778 23.96 6.24 -24.49
C SER A 778 23.44 5.05 -23.68
N ARG A 779 22.14 4.75 -23.77
CA ARG A 779 21.45 3.66 -23.05
C ARG A 779 21.72 3.68 -21.55
N ARG A 780 21.53 4.83 -20.92
CA ARG A 780 21.77 5.05 -19.49
C ARG A 780 20.78 6.05 -18.89
N SER A 781 20.61 6.00 -17.58
CA SER A 781 19.83 7.00 -16.84
C SER A 781 20.66 8.27 -16.63
N GLU A 782 20.02 9.43 -16.82
CA GLU A 782 20.66 10.72 -16.61
C GLU A 782 19.76 11.59 -15.72
N PHE A 783 20.37 12.27 -14.76
CA PHE A 783 19.76 13.38 -14.02
C PHE A 783 20.08 14.68 -14.74
N SER A 784 19.14 15.60 -14.74
CA SER A 784 19.38 16.99 -15.13
C SER A 784 18.81 17.91 -14.06
N VAL A 785 19.61 18.92 -13.72
CA VAL A 785 19.32 19.87 -12.65
C VAL A 785 19.16 21.23 -13.29
N LEU A 786 18.10 21.95 -12.93
CA LEU A 786 17.97 23.37 -13.17
C LEU A 786 17.99 24.12 -11.84
N GLU A 787 18.72 25.22 -11.76
CA GLU A 787 18.62 26.19 -10.67
C GLU A 787 18.29 27.57 -11.25
N LEU A 788 17.33 28.25 -10.62
CA LEU A 788 16.88 29.57 -11.04
C LEU A 788 17.42 30.65 -10.07
N TYR A 789 18.04 31.67 -10.64
CA TYR A 789 18.61 32.81 -9.93
C TYR A 789 18.07 34.13 -10.50
N GLU A 790 17.83 35.12 -9.65
CA GLU A 790 17.38 36.44 -10.05
C GLU A 790 18.56 37.33 -10.50
N GLY A 791 19.71 37.16 -9.84
CA GLY A 791 20.94 37.93 -10.09
C GLY A 791 21.62 38.34 -8.79
N MET A 792 22.47 39.38 -8.87
CA MET A 792 23.15 39.96 -7.69
C MET A 792 22.28 41.00 -6.96
N GLU A 793 21.23 41.50 -7.58
CA GLU A 793 20.29 42.45 -7.00
C GLU A 793 18.89 41.82 -6.88
N LEU A 794 18.18 42.15 -5.80
CA LEU A 794 16.78 41.77 -5.61
C LEU A 794 15.88 42.84 -6.23
N TYR A 795 14.89 42.45 -7.04
CA TYR A 795 13.90 43.39 -7.54
C TYR A 795 12.98 43.91 -6.42
N ASN A 796 12.47 43.01 -5.58
CA ASN A 796 11.66 43.37 -4.42
C ASN A 796 11.85 42.35 -3.28
N SER A 797 12.27 42.84 -2.11
CA SER A 797 12.57 42.03 -0.93
C SER A 797 11.36 41.72 -0.04
N THR A 798 10.28 42.49 -0.16
CA THR A 798 9.13 42.38 0.76
C THR A 798 8.03 41.46 0.22
N VAL A 799 7.73 41.56 -1.08
CA VAL A 799 6.63 40.82 -1.70
C VAL A 799 7.08 40.21 -3.03
N PHE A 800 6.68 38.96 -3.25
CA PHE A 800 6.73 38.31 -4.54
C PHE A 800 5.35 38.36 -5.21
N SER A 801 5.26 39.06 -6.34
CA SER A 801 4.06 39.08 -7.19
C SER A 801 4.43 38.63 -8.60
N SER A 802 3.77 37.58 -9.10
CA SER A 802 3.96 37.08 -10.47
C SER A 802 3.56 38.10 -11.54
N LEU A 803 2.72 39.09 -11.21
CA LEU A 803 2.20 40.09 -12.16
C LEU A 803 3.19 41.24 -12.40
N ASP A 804 4.08 41.50 -11.44
CA ASP A 804 4.97 42.68 -11.40
C ASP A 804 6.45 42.28 -11.53
N ARG A 805 6.74 41.28 -12.37
CA ARG A 805 8.11 40.77 -12.60
C ARG A 805 8.44 40.79 -14.09
N PRO A 806 9.13 41.83 -14.58
CA PRO A 806 9.50 41.93 -16.00
C PRO A 806 10.68 41.01 -16.35
N HIS A 807 11.66 40.88 -15.45
CA HIS A 807 12.91 40.16 -15.69
C HIS A 807 12.74 38.64 -15.58
N VAL A 808 13.31 37.92 -16.54
CA VAL A 808 13.44 36.46 -16.47
C VAL A 808 14.62 36.08 -15.59
N PRO A 809 14.51 35.00 -14.80
CA PRO A 809 15.63 34.49 -14.02
C PRO A 809 16.72 33.91 -14.92
N GLN A 810 17.96 33.97 -14.44
CA GLN A 810 19.06 33.18 -14.98
C GLN A 810 18.88 31.72 -14.58
N VAL A 811 18.77 30.85 -15.57
CA VAL A 811 18.62 29.40 -15.37
C VAL A 811 19.97 28.73 -15.63
N LEU A 812 20.52 28.07 -14.62
CA LEU A 812 21.72 27.25 -14.73
C LEU A 812 21.30 25.79 -14.84
N GLN A 813 21.87 25.08 -15.81
CA GLN A 813 21.57 23.67 -16.06
C GLN A 813 22.84 22.83 -16.10
N GLN A 814 22.80 21.64 -15.52
CA GLN A 814 23.84 20.63 -15.66
C GLN A 814 23.27 19.23 -15.57
N SER A 815 23.86 18.30 -16.33
CA SER A 815 23.41 16.91 -16.42
C SER A 815 24.45 15.96 -15.81
N TYR A 816 23.97 14.88 -15.20
CA TYR A 816 24.75 13.87 -14.49
C TYR A 816 24.28 12.48 -14.88
N ILE A 817 25.19 11.51 -14.89
CA ILE A 817 24.93 10.12 -15.22
C ILE A 817 24.61 9.37 -13.93
N PHE A 818 23.55 8.57 -13.95
CA PHE A 818 23.18 7.67 -12.86
C PHE A 818 23.24 6.22 -13.33
N PRO A 819 23.91 5.31 -12.59
CA PRO A 819 24.22 3.97 -13.10
C PRO A 819 23.02 3.01 -13.10
N THR A 820 21.91 3.33 -12.45
CA THR A 820 20.76 2.43 -12.29
C THR A 820 19.43 3.07 -12.68
N GLY A 821 18.37 2.26 -12.72
CA GLY A 821 16.99 2.76 -12.82
C GLY A 821 16.54 3.46 -11.53
N ILE A 822 15.46 4.23 -11.63
CA ILE A 822 14.83 4.93 -10.50
C ILE A 822 13.33 4.63 -10.57
N SER A 823 12.73 4.28 -9.44
CA SER A 823 11.29 4.01 -9.29
C SER A 823 10.54 5.19 -8.65
N ALA A 824 11.17 5.87 -7.69
CA ALA A 824 10.59 7.02 -7.02
C ALA A 824 11.67 8.05 -6.64
N LEU A 825 11.30 9.33 -6.60
CA LEU A 825 12.19 10.44 -6.28
C LEU A 825 11.45 11.46 -5.43
N GLU A 826 12.01 11.86 -4.30
CA GLU A 826 11.42 12.88 -3.42
C GLU A 826 12.49 13.68 -2.67
N ALA A 827 12.20 14.92 -2.26
CA ALA A 827 13.10 15.72 -1.43
C ALA A 827 12.76 15.65 0.07
N THR A 828 13.78 15.78 0.92
CA THR A 828 13.58 15.93 2.37
C THR A 828 12.95 17.29 2.72
N LEU A 829 12.01 17.27 3.66
CA LEU A 829 11.28 18.45 4.12
C LEU A 829 11.41 18.64 5.64
N THR A 830 11.71 19.86 6.07
CA THR A 830 11.74 20.31 7.48
C THR A 830 10.95 21.60 7.64
N GLU A 831 10.62 21.98 8.87
CA GLU A 831 9.71 23.10 9.14
C GLU A 831 10.29 24.45 8.69
N LYS A 832 11.59 24.71 8.93
CA LYS A 832 12.22 25.99 8.60
C LYS A 832 13.07 25.95 7.34
N GLY A 833 13.41 24.76 6.83
CA GLY A 833 14.27 24.61 5.65
C GLY A 833 15.70 25.11 5.86
N ILE A 834 16.25 24.91 7.06
CA ILE A 834 17.63 25.26 7.44
C ILE A 834 18.58 24.10 7.16
N THR A 835 18.15 22.86 7.45
CA THR A 835 18.97 21.66 7.23
C THR A 835 19.24 21.46 5.73
N SER A 836 20.31 20.73 5.41
CA SER A 836 20.64 20.43 4.02
C SER A 836 19.54 19.60 3.35
N ARG A 837 19.22 19.90 2.08
CA ARG A 837 18.25 19.12 1.31
C ARG A 837 18.91 17.89 0.71
N HIS A 838 18.32 16.73 0.96
CA HIS A 838 18.70 15.48 0.31
C HIS A 838 17.59 15.03 -0.63
N LEU A 839 17.97 14.41 -1.75
CA LEU A 839 17.07 13.66 -2.61
C LEU A 839 17.04 12.20 -2.17
N LEU A 840 15.85 11.70 -1.90
CA LEU A 840 15.58 10.30 -1.62
C LEU A 840 15.27 9.61 -2.95
N VAL A 841 16.13 8.68 -3.36
CA VAL A 841 16.02 7.94 -4.62
C VAL A 841 15.64 6.49 -4.29
N GLY A 842 14.43 6.08 -4.69
CA GLY A 842 13.99 4.69 -4.61
C GLY A 842 14.53 3.91 -5.81
N LEU A 843 15.42 2.95 -5.56
CA LEU A 843 15.99 2.07 -6.58
C LEU A 843 15.06 0.88 -6.86
N PRO A 844 15.10 0.28 -8.06
CA PRO A 844 14.33 -0.91 -8.39
C PRO A 844 14.74 -2.14 -7.55
N SER A 845 15.97 -2.17 -7.03
CA SER A 845 16.42 -3.18 -6.05
C SER A 845 15.71 -3.08 -4.69
N GLY A 846 14.93 -2.02 -4.47
CA GLY A 846 14.26 -1.72 -3.21
C GLY A 846 15.15 -1.00 -2.18
N ALA A 847 16.40 -0.68 -2.52
CA ALA A 847 17.24 0.20 -1.71
C ALA A 847 16.82 1.67 -1.88
N ILE A 848 16.86 2.44 -0.80
CA ILE A 848 16.55 3.87 -0.82
C ILE A 848 17.83 4.65 -0.55
N LEU A 849 18.30 5.39 -1.55
CA LEU A 849 19.52 6.18 -1.50
C LEU A 849 19.19 7.60 -1.03
N SER A 850 19.93 8.12 -0.04
CA SER A 850 19.89 9.54 0.32
C SER A 850 21.04 10.27 -0.38
N LEU A 851 20.73 11.01 -1.44
CA LEU A 851 21.68 11.76 -2.24
C LEU A 851 21.70 13.23 -1.83
N PRO A 852 22.81 13.77 -1.29
CA PRO A 852 22.89 15.19 -0.96
C PRO A 852 22.75 16.08 -2.21
N LYS A 853 21.90 17.12 -2.14
CA LYS A 853 21.68 18.06 -3.27
C LYS A 853 22.96 18.77 -3.72
N MET A 854 23.95 18.92 -2.85
CA MET A 854 25.24 19.55 -3.17
C MET A 854 26.03 18.86 -4.30
N PHE A 855 25.81 17.55 -4.52
CA PHE A 855 26.42 16.86 -5.66
C PHE A 855 25.72 17.18 -6.99
N LEU A 856 24.47 17.61 -6.93
CA LEU A 856 23.64 17.97 -8.06
C LEU A 856 23.53 19.49 -8.15
N ASP A 857 24.65 20.18 -8.28
CA ASP A 857 24.74 21.63 -8.33
C ASP A 857 25.25 22.05 -9.72
N PRO A 858 24.49 22.83 -10.52
CA PRO A 858 24.90 23.22 -11.87
C PRO A 858 26.11 24.16 -11.91
N ARG A 859 26.53 24.71 -10.76
CA ARG A 859 27.69 25.59 -10.65
C ARG A 859 29.01 24.84 -10.47
N ARG A 860 28.98 23.51 -10.41
CA ARG A 860 30.20 22.70 -10.27
C ARG A 860 31.09 22.89 -11.51
N PRO A 861 32.31 23.43 -11.34
CA PRO A 861 33.14 23.77 -12.48
C PRO A 861 33.82 22.53 -13.05
N GLU A 862 33.95 22.46 -14.38
CA GLU A 862 34.75 21.41 -15.02
C GLU A 862 36.23 21.51 -14.64
N ILE A 863 36.74 22.74 -14.56
CA ILE A 863 38.11 23.05 -14.14
C ILE A 863 38.02 23.97 -12.91
N PRO A 864 38.56 23.57 -11.75
CA PRO A 864 38.43 24.36 -10.52
C PRO A 864 39.20 25.68 -10.60
N THR A 865 38.53 26.77 -10.23
CA THR A 865 39.08 28.13 -10.09
C THR A 865 39.27 28.50 -8.62
N GLU A 866 40.03 29.55 -8.30
CA GLU A 866 40.21 30.02 -6.91
C GLU A 866 38.89 30.39 -6.24
N GLN A 867 38.01 31.10 -6.94
CA GLN A 867 36.66 31.45 -6.45
C GLN A 867 35.83 30.19 -6.15
N SER A 868 35.85 29.20 -7.04
CA SER A 868 35.12 27.94 -6.81
C SER A 868 35.65 27.16 -5.60
N ARG A 869 36.96 27.26 -5.32
CA ARG A 869 37.58 26.65 -4.15
C ARG A 869 37.21 27.39 -2.86
N GLU A 870 37.14 28.72 -2.89
CA GLU A 870 36.67 29.53 -1.76
C GLU A 870 35.21 29.21 -1.39
N GLU A 871 34.36 28.97 -2.39
CA GLU A 871 32.98 28.51 -2.20
C GLU A 871 32.85 27.03 -1.81
N ASN A 872 33.95 26.28 -1.77
CA ASN A 872 33.99 24.83 -1.55
C ASN A 872 33.14 24.04 -2.57
N LEU A 873 33.12 24.47 -3.84
CA LEU A 873 32.46 23.73 -4.91
C LEU A 873 33.30 22.53 -5.32
N ILE A 874 32.65 21.37 -5.34
CA ILE A 874 33.26 20.12 -5.82
C ILE A 874 33.37 20.21 -7.35
N PRO A 875 34.52 19.91 -7.98
CA PRO A 875 34.63 19.93 -9.44
C PRO A 875 33.63 18.97 -10.09
N TYR A 876 33.16 19.29 -11.30
CA TYR A 876 32.18 18.49 -12.01
C TYR A 876 32.70 17.06 -12.23
N ALA A 877 31.88 16.10 -11.80
CA ALA A 877 32.08 14.70 -12.06
C ALA A 877 30.77 14.18 -12.65
N PRO A 878 30.74 13.76 -13.93
CA PRO A 878 29.51 13.39 -14.60
C PRO A 878 28.90 12.12 -14.00
N GLU A 879 29.74 11.16 -13.58
CA GLU A 879 29.27 9.90 -12.99
C GLU A 879 29.01 10.04 -11.49
N MET A 880 27.79 9.72 -11.08
CA MET A 880 27.40 9.77 -9.68
C MET A 880 27.64 8.42 -9.00
N PRO A 881 28.51 8.34 -7.98
CA PRO A 881 28.79 7.09 -7.29
C PRO A 881 27.61 6.67 -6.42
N ILE A 882 27.22 5.39 -6.49
CA ILE A 882 26.32 4.78 -5.52
C ILE A 882 27.15 4.19 -4.40
N ARG A 883 26.99 4.76 -3.20
CA ARG A 883 27.65 4.32 -1.98
C ARG A 883 26.65 3.60 -1.10
N SER A 884 26.97 2.39 -0.65
CA SER A 884 26.06 1.59 0.18
C SER A 884 25.83 2.21 1.56
N GLU A 885 26.75 3.06 2.03
CA GLU A 885 26.61 3.81 3.28
C GLU A 885 25.51 4.88 3.22
N TRP A 886 25.09 5.28 2.02
CA TRP A 886 24.00 6.25 1.81
C TRP A 886 22.62 5.59 1.73
N PHE A 887 22.54 4.26 1.83
CA PHE A 887 21.26 3.56 1.88
C PHE A 887 20.60 3.71 3.25
N ILE A 888 19.45 4.38 3.27
CA ILE A 888 18.72 4.64 4.52
C ILE A 888 18.00 3.40 5.06
N ASN A 889 17.83 2.36 4.24
CA ASN A 889 17.11 1.14 4.61
C ASN A 889 18.00 -0.09 4.84
N TYR A 890 19.33 0.01 4.72
CA TYR A 890 20.27 -1.11 4.91
C TYR A 890 19.79 -2.41 4.24
N ASN A 891 19.32 -3.40 5.02
CA ASN A 891 18.81 -4.69 4.54
C ASN A 891 17.27 -4.77 4.42
N GLN A 892 16.56 -3.69 4.77
CA GLN A 892 15.10 -3.60 4.71
C GLN A 892 14.66 -3.09 3.34
N THR A 893 14.91 -3.87 2.29
CA THR A 893 14.47 -3.55 0.93
C THR A 893 12.95 -3.41 0.87
N VAL A 894 12.49 -2.45 0.07
CA VAL A 894 11.08 -2.14 -0.19
C VAL A 894 10.78 -2.54 -1.63
N SER A 895 9.99 -3.58 -1.84
CA SER A 895 9.65 -4.03 -3.19
C SER A 895 8.73 -3.02 -3.89
N ARG A 896 9.00 -2.74 -5.17
CA ARG A 896 8.21 -1.85 -6.05
C ARG A 896 7.85 -0.51 -5.39
N VAL A 897 8.87 0.27 -5.01
CA VAL A 897 8.67 1.62 -4.45
C VAL A 897 7.88 2.47 -5.44
N ARG A 898 6.66 2.88 -5.05
CA ARG A 898 5.78 3.72 -5.87
C ARG A 898 5.86 5.18 -5.48
N GLY A 899 6.01 5.45 -4.19
CA GLY A 899 6.13 6.79 -3.66
C GLY A 899 7.00 6.82 -2.41
N ILE A 900 7.59 7.99 -2.17
CA ILE A 900 8.26 8.34 -0.93
C ILE A 900 7.58 9.59 -0.42
N TYR A 901 7.07 9.54 0.81
CA TYR A 901 6.49 10.68 1.49
C TYR A 901 7.46 11.18 2.55
N THR A 902 7.59 12.51 2.63
CA THR A 902 8.49 13.20 3.56
C THR A 902 7.69 14.22 4.35
N ALA A 903 7.76 14.13 5.67
CA ALA A 903 7.12 15.07 6.59
C ALA A 903 8.15 15.73 7.52
N PRO A 904 7.93 17.01 7.86
CA PRO A 904 8.72 17.67 8.89
C PRO A 904 8.40 17.06 10.26
N SER A 905 9.44 16.94 11.09
CA SER A 905 9.31 16.70 12.53
C SER A 905 9.30 18.03 13.30
N GLY A 906 9.08 18.00 14.61
CA GLY A 906 9.28 19.20 15.45
C GLY A 906 10.75 19.60 15.63
N LEU A 907 11.69 18.76 15.18
CA LEU A 907 13.12 19.07 15.10
C LEU A 907 13.50 19.49 13.68
N GLU A 908 14.37 20.48 13.57
CA GLU A 908 14.82 20.98 12.28
C GLU A 908 15.86 20.05 11.65
N SER A 909 16.58 19.26 12.45
CA SER A 909 17.57 18.32 11.94
C SER A 909 16.97 17.03 11.37
N THR A 910 15.69 16.74 11.64
CA THR A 910 15.09 15.43 11.35
C THR A 910 13.88 15.50 10.41
N CYS A 911 13.86 14.57 9.44
CA CYS A 911 12.78 14.38 8.49
C CYS A 911 12.19 12.98 8.65
N LEU A 912 10.87 12.87 8.75
CA LEU A 912 10.16 11.60 8.78
C LEU A 912 9.97 11.12 7.34
N VAL A 913 10.37 9.89 7.05
CA VAL A 913 10.32 9.30 5.71
C VAL A 913 9.47 8.04 5.72
N VAL A 914 8.51 7.97 4.81
CA VAL A 914 7.75 6.75 4.53
C VAL A 914 7.88 6.41 3.06
N ALA A 915 8.46 5.26 2.76
CA ALA A 915 8.41 4.69 1.42
C ALA A 915 7.27 3.68 1.37
N TYR A 916 6.39 3.84 0.39
CA TYR A 916 5.28 2.93 0.14
C TYR A 916 5.35 2.40 -1.29
N GLY A 917 5.05 1.12 -1.44
CA GLY A 917 5.16 0.36 -2.68
C GLY A 917 4.28 -0.86 -2.61
N LEU A 918 4.86 -2.05 -2.79
CA LEU A 918 4.25 -3.29 -2.29
C LEU A 918 4.42 -3.40 -0.76
N ASP A 919 5.53 -2.86 -0.25
CA ASP A 919 5.83 -2.79 1.18
C ASP A 919 5.72 -1.36 1.69
N ILE A 920 5.62 -1.25 3.01
CA ILE A 920 5.68 0.03 3.72
C ILE A 920 6.95 0.03 4.58
N TYR A 921 7.75 1.07 4.45
CA TYR A 921 8.94 1.31 5.26
C TYR A 921 8.92 2.72 5.84
N GLN A 922 9.07 2.81 7.16
CA GLN A 922 9.14 4.07 7.89
C GLN A 922 10.50 4.21 8.57
N THR A 923 11.08 5.40 8.44
CA THR A 923 12.33 5.76 9.12
C THR A 923 12.44 7.27 9.32
N ARG A 924 13.54 7.69 9.95
CA ARG A 924 13.95 9.08 10.16
C ARG A 924 15.28 9.32 9.47
N VAL A 925 15.37 10.44 8.75
CA VAL A 925 16.59 10.85 8.05
C VAL A 925 17.12 12.15 8.68
N TYR A 926 18.44 12.26 8.79
CA TYR A 926 19.14 13.40 9.36
C TYR A 926 20.15 13.97 8.35
N PRO A 927 19.74 14.84 7.41
CA PRO A 927 20.61 15.34 6.36
C PRO A 927 21.91 15.98 6.88
N SER A 928 21.79 16.87 7.87
CA SER A 928 22.92 17.56 8.51
C SER A 928 23.34 16.95 9.86
N LYS A 929 23.02 15.67 10.10
CA LYS A 929 23.09 15.03 11.44
C LYS A 929 22.19 15.76 12.47
N GLN A 930 22.04 15.17 13.66
CA GLN A 930 21.21 15.74 14.73
C GLN A 930 21.95 16.85 15.48
N PHE A 931 21.85 18.09 15.00
CA PHE A 931 22.52 19.25 15.61
C PHE A 931 21.72 19.93 16.72
N ASP A 932 20.42 19.64 16.82
CA ASP A 932 19.46 20.22 17.77
C ASP A 932 19.09 19.25 18.91
N VAL A 933 19.74 18.09 18.97
CA VAL A 933 19.59 17.09 20.04
C VAL A 933 20.95 16.83 20.67
N LEU A 934 20.97 16.57 21.98
CA LEU A 934 22.16 16.10 22.67
C LEU A 934 22.62 14.77 22.06
N LYS A 935 23.93 14.53 22.01
CA LYS A 935 24.44 13.30 21.42
C LYS A 935 23.95 12.07 22.19
N ASP A 936 23.66 10.99 21.46
CA ASP A 936 23.27 9.70 22.04
C ASP A 936 24.39 9.10 22.91
N ASP A 937 25.66 9.40 22.60
CA ASP A 937 26.86 8.95 23.30
C ASP A 937 27.36 9.93 24.37
N TYR A 938 26.48 10.81 24.87
CA TYR A 938 26.83 11.78 25.89
C TYR A 938 27.19 11.12 27.23
N ASP A 939 28.39 11.39 27.74
CA ASP A 939 28.88 10.80 29.00
C ASP A 939 28.37 11.59 30.22
N TYR A 940 27.19 11.20 30.68
CA TYR A 940 26.59 11.75 31.90
C TYR A 940 27.42 11.46 33.16
N MET A 941 28.06 10.29 33.23
CA MET A 941 28.79 9.85 34.42
C MET A 941 30.06 10.66 34.64
N LEU A 942 30.80 10.96 33.56
CA LEU A 942 31.98 11.80 33.62
C LEU A 942 31.64 13.18 34.20
N ILE A 943 30.61 13.84 33.68
CA ILE A 943 30.24 15.20 34.10
C ILE A 943 29.72 15.19 35.54
N SER A 944 28.87 14.25 35.91
CA SER A 944 28.41 14.11 37.30
C SER A 944 29.58 13.87 38.25
N SER A 945 30.52 12.97 37.91
CA SER A 945 31.70 12.69 38.72
C SER A 945 32.61 13.91 38.88
N VAL A 946 32.86 14.66 37.80
CA VAL A 946 33.65 15.89 37.84
C VAL A 946 32.97 16.96 38.71
N LEU A 947 31.65 17.13 38.61
CA LEU A 947 30.90 18.07 39.44
C LEU A 947 31.00 17.71 40.93
N PHE A 948 30.84 16.44 41.30
CA PHE A 948 31.05 16.00 42.68
C PHE A 948 32.49 16.19 43.13
N GLY A 949 33.47 15.83 42.28
CA GLY A 949 34.89 16.04 42.54
C GLY A 949 35.21 17.52 42.83
N LEU A 950 34.70 18.44 42.01
CA LEU A 950 34.85 19.89 42.20
C LEU A 950 34.13 20.38 43.46
N PHE A 951 32.94 19.87 43.76
CA PHE A 951 32.20 20.22 44.97
C PHE A 951 32.97 19.82 46.24
N PHE A 952 33.44 18.56 46.31
CA PHE A 952 34.22 18.08 47.44
C PHE A 952 35.57 18.80 47.54
N ALA A 953 36.26 19.01 46.41
CA ALA A 953 37.50 19.79 46.38
C ALA A 953 37.27 21.20 46.94
N THR A 954 36.19 21.87 46.54
CA THR A 954 35.85 23.21 47.04
C THR A 954 35.58 23.21 48.55
N MET A 955 34.81 22.23 49.05
CA MET A 955 34.52 22.10 50.48
C MET A 955 35.79 21.82 51.31
N ILE A 956 36.67 20.94 50.81
CA ILE A 956 37.94 20.61 51.46
C ILE A 956 38.88 21.82 51.44
N SER A 957 39.04 22.47 50.28
CA SER A 957 39.88 23.66 50.12
C SER A 957 39.39 24.82 50.97
N LYS A 958 38.07 25.04 51.07
CA LYS A 958 37.49 26.07 51.96
C LYS A 958 37.92 25.82 53.41
N ARG A 959 37.75 24.59 53.91
CA ARG A 959 38.13 24.23 55.28
C ARG A 959 39.63 24.35 55.52
N LEU A 960 40.46 23.91 54.56
CA LEU A 960 41.92 24.07 54.62
C LEU A 960 42.35 25.54 54.63
N ALA A 961 41.67 26.39 53.87
CA ALA A 961 41.95 27.83 53.85
C ALA A 961 41.56 28.51 55.17
N GLU A 962 40.39 28.19 55.75
CA GLU A 962 39.96 28.67 57.07
C GLU A 962 40.98 28.28 58.15
N VAL A 963 41.43 27.02 58.16
CA VAL A 963 42.46 26.54 59.10
C VAL A 963 43.78 27.28 58.90
N LYS A 964 44.21 27.47 57.65
CA LYS A 964 45.48 28.19 57.34
C LYS A 964 45.42 29.66 57.75
N LEU A 965 44.30 30.34 57.51
CA LEU A 965 44.10 31.74 57.91
C LEU A 965 44.06 31.87 59.43
N LEU A 966 43.36 30.96 60.12
CA LEU A 966 43.34 30.92 61.58
C LEU A 966 44.77 30.74 62.13
N ASN A 967 45.53 29.75 61.65
CA ASN A 967 46.91 29.53 62.08
C ASN A 967 47.84 30.73 61.79
N ARG A 968 47.58 31.49 60.71
CA ARG A 968 48.31 32.72 60.40
C ARG A 968 47.95 33.86 61.33
N ALA A 969 46.69 33.97 61.76
CA ALA A 969 46.22 35.01 62.67
C ALA A 969 46.64 34.77 64.14
N TRP A 970 46.87 33.51 64.52
CA TRP A 970 47.32 33.11 65.86
C TRP A 970 48.84 33.11 66.05
N ARG A 971 49.60 33.35 64.98
CA ARG A 971 51.03 33.71 65.01
C ARG A 971 51.15 35.22 64.99
#